data_AF-A0A3C1M4W8-F1
#
_entry.id   AF-A0A3C1M4W8-F1
#
_cell.length_a   1.000
_cell.length_b   1.000
_cell.length_c   1.000
_cell.angle_alpha   90.00
_cell.angle_beta   90.00
_cell.angle_gamma   90.00
#
_symmetry.space_group_name_H-M   'P 1'
#
loop_
_entity.id
_entity.type
_entity.pdbx_description
1 polymer ?
#
loop_
_entity_poly.entity_id
_entity_poly.type
_entity_poly.pdbx_seq_one_letter_code
_entity_poly.pdbx_strand_id
1 'polypeptide(L)'
;MTIPVLRYSWWAIALTAGLASGLGVARVLRDGVADADPLPKSALVALSRKEVQRRYQEGARLLAVGRNAEAIAALAGLETDAVLGPWALGLQAQARQNMGDRPTVLWEKLAAQDSGAAAEALWALGRTEELVRRFPGHPRSRQVWRQQLQTQPNHWEALVGLGTYFADDKNIEPVLNRLTKTYGDRLTPAQWWRVAEGYFYARRFEAAARAYGRATPHPHTAYRVGRSWQRANKRAEALAAYQRTASQFPGTPEAGRALVRGMQVAEKAQAIALADRAIAAYPDLAAEALYAKFERLTGPAAAAVRRQILAQHPRSESAAQVLWATARQQARGGNLALAARTTATLPPLPTSETVAEGLFWGGKWANDGGDRELAQRLWQRAIAEQPRSYYAWRSAAQLGWPTGNFTNLRALRPEVRVPSHHPDLPAGSAAVRELFALAQFAEASAQWQVETRGRPLLEPDAIFTDGVLRVASGDFLVGMYQLDSLNWLDVTAAERDRIRQLQQHPNYDRFLYPLAYWEEVQQHAQTWNLNPLLVLALIRQESRFEVDIRSVADAVGLMQVIPETGAWIAAQLGVTQYSLANPDQNLRFGTFYLNYTHNRYQNNSLLAIASYNAGPNAVARWVARGLNDPDEFVNRIPYSETQGYVGAVFGNYWNYLRLYTPLQQTLAQLATAPR
;
A
#
# COMPACT_ATOMS: atom_id res chain seq x y z
N MET A 1 -0.86 -28.74 -0.36
CA MET A 1 -1.31 -27.54 0.37
C MET A 1 -0.74 -26.36 -0.37
N THR A 2 -1.58 -25.51 -0.94
CA THR A 2 -1.11 -24.31 -1.65
C THR A 2 -0.52 -23.34 -0.63
N ILE A 3 0.79 -23.08 -0.69
CA ILE A 3 1.39 -21.87 -0.12
C ILE A 3 0.47 -20.71 -0.54
N PRO A 4 0.02 -19.83 0.37
CA PRO A 4 -0.77 -18.66 0.00
C PRO A 4 0.15 -17.74 -0.80
N VAL A 5 0.23 -18.00 -2.11
CA VAL A 5 0.48 -16.95 -3.07
C VAL A 5 -0.69 -16.01 -2.83
N LEU A 6 -0.42 -14.86 -2.20
CA LEU A 6 -1.29 -13.70 -2.26
C LEU A 6 -1.50 -13.39 -3.76
N ARG A 7 -2.45 -14.09 -4.36
CA ARG A 7 -2.93 -13.89 -5.72
C ARG A 7 -3.84 -12.68 -5.65
N TYR A 8 -3.23 -11.50 -5.59
CA TYR A 8 -3.92 -10.26 -5.89
C TYR A 8 -4.29 -10.29 -7.38
N SER A 9 -5.49 -10.80 -7.65
CA SER A 9 -6.08 -10.96 -8.96
C SER A 9 -7.03 -9.80 -9.22
N TRP A 10 -6.51 -8.57 -9.21
CA TRP A 10 -7.30 -7.39 -9.59
C TRP A 10 -6.83 -6.90 -10.94
N TRP A 11 -7.72 -6.97 -11.92
CA TRP A 11 -7.52 -6.64 -13.32
C TRP A 11 -7.73 -5.15 -13.54
N ALA A 12 -6.95 -4.54 -14.42
CA ALA A 12 -7.13 -3.15 -14.84
C ALA A 12 -7.07 -3.08 -16.37
N ILE A 13 -8.17 -2.62 -16.99
CA ILE A 13 -8.22 -2.07 -18.36
C ILE A 13 -8.94 -0.71 -18.26
N ALA A 14 -8.46 0.23 -19.06
CA ALA A 14 -8.61 1.68 -19.01
C ALA A 14 -10.02 2.25 -19.32
N LEU A 15 -10.32 3.47 -18.84
CA LEU A 15 -10.57 4.68 -19.65
C LEU A 15 -10.82 5.97 -18.82
N THR A 16 -10.18 7.07 -19.29
CA THR A 16 -10.35 8.54 -19.14
C THR A 16 -11.47 9.08 -18.21
N ALA A 17 -11.24 10.09 -17.36
CA ALA A 17 -11.01 11.51 -17.68
C ALA A 17 -10.82 12.29 -16.36
N GLY A 18 -9.91 13.28 -16.33
CA GLY A 18 -9.81 14.23 -15.22
C GLY A 18 -10.77 15.41 -15.40
N LEU A 19 -11.15 16.04 -14.30
CA LEU A 19 -11.22 17.50 -14.14
C LEU A 19 -11.63 17.84 -12.70
N ALA A 20 -11.08 18.96 -12.25
CA ALA A 20 -11.31 19.59 -10.95
C ALA A 20 -12.80 19.85 -10.67
N SER A 21 -13.17 19.83 -9.40
CA SER A 21 -14.32 20.61 -8.90
C SER A 21 -14.09 20.94 -7.44
N GLY A 22 -13.71 22.19 -7.20
CA GLY A 22 -13.85 22.83 -5.91
C GLY A 22 -15.31 23.26 -5.71
N LEU A 23 -15.85 22.95 -4.54
CA LEU A 23 -17.07 23.48 -3.94
C LEU A 23 -16.77 23.39 -2.42
N GLY A 24 -16.85 24.40 -1.57
CA GLY A 24 -17.47 25.70 -1.65
C GLY A 24 -18.18 25.93 -0.31
N VAL A 25 -17.61 26.73 0.58
CA VAL A 25 -18.36 27.36 1.68
C VAL A 25 -17.80 28.77 1.89
N ALA A 26 -18.46 29.75 1.27
CA ALA A 26 -18.28 31.16 1.59
C ALA A 26 -19.24 31.55 2.70
N ARG A 27 -18.74 32.18 3.76
CA ARG A 27 -19.58 32.99 4.65
C ARG A 27 -18.90 34.31 4.96
N VAL A 28 -19.69 35.36 4.75
CA VAL A 28 -19.41 36.79 4.80
C VAL A 28 -18.96 37.23 6.18
N LEU A 29 -17.87 38.01 6.26
CA LEU A 29 -17.72 39.14 7.18
C LEU A 29 -16.96 40.26 6.46
N ARG A 30 -17.63 41.40 6.26
CA ARG A 30 -17.03 42.71 5.99
C ARG A 30 -16.57 43.28 7.32
N ASP A 31 -15.37 43.85 7.36
CA ASP A 31 -15.07 45.21 7.85
C ASP A 31 -13.56 45.37 8.12
N GLY A 32 -13.02 46.54 7.76
CA GLY A 32 -11.76 47.07 8.29
C GLY A 32 -10.51 46.88 7.44
N VAL A 33 -10.34 47.71 6.41
CA VAL A 33 -9.01 48.03 5.87
C VAL A 33 -8.35 49.02 6.83
N ALA A 34 -7.22 48.66 7.41
CA ALA A 34 -6.28 49.58 8.02
C ALA A 34 -4.88 49.20 7.55
N ASP A 35 -4.19 50.18 6.97
CA ASP A 35 -2.83 50.08 6.46
C ASP A 35 -1.87 49.51 7.50
N ALA A 36 -1.24 48.38 7.18
CA ALA A 36 -0.10 47.89 7.94
C ALA A 36 1.17 48.54 7.38
N ASP A 37 1.76 49.42 8.18
CA ASP A 37 3.06 50.06 7.93
C ASP A 37 4.16 49.04 7.57
N PRO A 38 5.12 49.41 6.70
CA PRO A 38 6.27 48.57 6.40
C PRO A 38 7.12 48.36 7.66
N LEU A 39 7.32 47.09 8.04
CA LEU A 39 8.17 46.71 9.17
C LEU A 39 9.57 47.35 9.07
N PRO A 40 10.10 47.92 10.18
CA PRO A 40 11.39 48.60 10.18
C PRO A 40 12.54 47.64 9.87
N LYS A 41 13.41 48.05 8.95
CA LYS A 41 14.70 47.40 8.63
C LYS A 41 15.69 47.60 9.79
N SER A 42 15.61 46.79 10.83
CA SER A 42 16.72 46.64 11.79
C SER A 42 16.60 45.37 12.61
N ALA A 43 17.67 44.57 12.61
CA ALA A 43 17.90 43.33 13.34
C ALA A 43 17.01 42.13 12.91
N LEU A 44 17.40 41.45 11.82
CA LEU A 44 17.04 40.04 11.62
C LEU A 44 17.73 39.23 12.72
N VAL A 45 17.10 39.11 13.88
CA VAL A 45 17.38 38.01 14.80
C VAL A 45 17.12 36.74 14.00
N ALA A 46 18.14 35.88 13.87
CA ALA A 46 17.97 34.60 13.21
C ALA A 46 16.80 33.86 13.88
N LEU A 47 15.73 33.62 13.12
CA LEU A 47 14.54 32.97 13.65
C LEU A 47 14.92 31.56 14.14
N SER A 48 14.42 31.17 15.31
CA SER A 48 14.56 29.78 15.74
C SER A 48 13.85 28.84 14.77
N ARG A 49 14.30 27.58 14.64
CA ARG A 49 13.65 26.59 13.77
C ARG A 49 12.15 26.45 14.05
N LYS A 50 11.78 26.43 15.33
CA LYS A 50 10.38 26.34 15.78
C LYS A 50 9.55 27.56 15.34
N GLU A 51 10.16 28.74 15.32
CA GLU A 51 9.49 29.96 14.84
C GLU A 51 9.30 29.95 13.33
N VAL A 52 10.31 29.52 12.57
CA VAL A 52 10.21 29.32 11.11
C VAL A 52 9.07 28.35 10.79
N GLN A 53 9.03 27.19 11.45
CA GLN A 53 7.98 26.17 11.26
C GLN A 53 6.57 26.72 11.55
N ARG A 54 6.40 27.40 12.68
CA ARG A 54 5.11 28.00 13.09
C ARG A 54 4.63 29.02 12.07
N ARG A 55 5.51 29.95 11.67
CA ARG A 55 5.18 31.01 10.71
C ARG A 55 4.88 30.45 9.33
N TYR A 56 5.63 29.44 8.89
CA TYR A 56 5.38 28.76 7.63
C TYR A 56 4.00 28.07 7.62
N GLN A 57 3.68 27.29 8.66
CA GLN A 57 2.38 26.63 8.78
C GLN A 57 1.22 27.61 8.80
N GLU A 58 1.36 28.71 9.55
CA GLU A 58 0.33 29.75 9.59
C GLU A 58 0.16 30.42 8.22
N GLY A 59 1.26 30.75 7.54
CA GLY A 59 1.23 31.28 6.18
C GLY A 59 0.51 30.36 5.19
N ALA A 60 0.86 29.07 5.18
CA ALA A 60 0.21 28.06 4.33
C ALA A 60 -1.29 27.92 4.65
N ARG A 61 -1.66 27.88 5.95
CA ARG A 61 -3.06 27.80 6.40
C ARG A 61 -3.87 29.03 5.98
N LEU A 62 -3.33 30.23 6.18
CA LEU A 62 -3.97 31.48 5.79
C LEU A 62 -4.18 31.56 4.27
N LEU A 63 -3.19 31.11 3.49
CA LEU A 63 -3.30 31.03 2.04
C LEU A 63 -4.43 30.07 1.62
N ALA A 64 -4.52 28.89 2.26
CA ALA A 64 -5.54 27.89 1.97
C ALA A 64 -6.97 28.39 2.21
N VAL A 65 -7.17 29.31 3.15
CA VAL A 65 -8.48 29.95 3.43
C VAL A 65 -8.66 31.31 2.73
N GLY A 66 -7.77 31.67 1.80
CA GLY A 66 -7.87 32.89 0.99
C GLY A 66 -7.46 34.19 1.69
N ARG A 67 -6.85 34.13 2.88
CA ARG A 67 -6.36 35.30 3.64
C ARG A 67 -4.95 35.69 3.17
N ASN A 68 -4.86 36.09 1.90
CA ASN A 68 -3.59 36.25 1.18
C ASN A 68 -2.64 37.30 1.80
N ALA A 69 -3.14 38.47 2.21
CA ALA A 69 -2.30 39.52 2.80
C ALA A 69 -1.66 39.08 4.13
N GLU A 70 -2.44 38.39 4.97
CA GLU A 70 -1.97 37.86 6.24
C GLU A 70 -0.99 36.70 6.04
N ALA A 71 -1.21 35.86 5.01
CA ALA A 71 -0.26 34.83 4.63
C ALA A 71 1.11 35.45 4.27
N ILE A 72 1.14 36.53 3.49
CA ILE A 72 2.38 37.25 3.15
C ILE A 72 3.07 37.77 4.41
N ALA A 73 2.32 38.38 5.34
CA ALA A 73 2.87 38.88 6.60
C ALA A 73 3.45 37.75 7.47
N ALA A 74 2.71 36.63 7.60
CA ALA A 74 3.17 35.45 8.32
C ALA A 74 4.48 34.91 7.73
N LEU A 75 4.63 34.90 6.41
CA LEU A 75 5.80 34.36 5.71
C LEU A 75 6.99 35.34 5.59
N ALA A 76 6.84 36.61 5.95
CA ALA A 76 7.85 37.64 5.71
C ALA A 76 9.21 37.33 6.38
N GLY A 77 10.30 37.34 5.61
CA GLY A 77 11.65 37.05 6.10
C GLY A 77 11.96 35.55 6.19
N LEU A 78 11.01 34.67 5.88
CA LEU A 78 11.29 33.23 5.80
C LEU A 78 12.03 32.86 4.51
N GLU A 79 12.04 33.71 3.48
CA GLU A 79 12.73 33.46 2.22
C GLU A 79 14.26 33.34 2.34
N THR A 80 14.84 33.69 3.49
CA THR A 80 16.26 33.50 3.82
C THR A 80 16.54 32.20 4.58
N ASP A 81 15.51 31.45 5.00
CA ASP A 81 15.69 30.17 5.67
C ASP A 81 16.30 29.13 4.71
N ALA A 82 17.31 28.41 5.19
CA ALA A 82 18.06 27.46 4.35
C ALA A 82 17.24 26.25 3.89
N VAL A 83 16.15 25.92 4.58
CA VAL A 83 15.33 24.73 4.29
C VAL A 83 14.00 25.12 3.67
N LEU A 84 13.21 26.00 4.31
CA LEU A 84 11.87 26.37 3.86
C LEU A 84 11.82 27.65 3.02
N GLY A 85 12.94 28.37 2.88
CA GLY A 85 13.01 29.61 2.12
C GLY A 85 12.44 29.52 0.70
N PRO A 86 12.78 28.50 -0.11
CA PRO A 86 12.23 28.35 -1.45
C PRO A 86 10.69 28.22 -1.45
N TRP A 87 10.13 27.42 -0.54
CA TRP A 87 8.69 27.20 -0.44
C TRP A 87 7.96 28.41 0.15
N ALA A 88 8.54 29.10 1.13
CA ALA A 88 7.98 30.32 1.67
C ALA A 88 7.89 31.42 0.60
N LEU A 89 8.94 31.56 -0.23
CA LEU A 89 8.95 32.48 -1.37
C LEU A 89 7.87 32.13 -2.40
N GLY A 90 7.67 30.83 -2.68
CA GLY A 90 6.60 30.34 -3.55
C GLY A 90 5.20 30.66 -3.01
N LEU A 91 4.96 30.44 -1.72
CA LEU A 91 3.68 30.78 -1.07
C LEU A 91 3.42 32.29 -1.08
N GLN A 92 4.43 33.12 -0.83
CA GLN A 92 4.32 34.59 -0.94
C GLN A 92 3.95 35.03 -2.36
N ALA A 93 4.59 34.44 -3.38
CA ALA A 93 4.28 34.74 -4.76
C ALA A 93 2.85 34.29 -5.13
N GLN A 94 2.43 33.09 -4.71
CA GLN A 94 1.06 32.62 -4.91
C GLN A 94 0.03 33.53 -4.24
N ALA A 95 0.28 33.96 -2.99
CA ALA A 95 -0.59 34.87 -2.27
C ALA A 95 -0.78 36.21 -3.00
N ARG A 96 0.31 36.80 -3.51
CA ARG A 96 0.26 38.03 -4.32
C ARG A 96 -0.52 37.82 -5.61
N GLN A 97 -0.29 36.71 -6.29
CA GLN A 97 -1.01 36.37 -7.51
C GLN A 97 -2.53 36.21 -7.26
N ASN A 98 -2.93 35.59 -6.14
CA ASN A 98 -4.33 35.48 -5.74
C ASN A 98 -4.99 36.85 -5.47
N MET A 99 -4.18 37.87 -5.14
CA MET A 99 -4.63 39.26 -4.97
C MET A 99 -4.66 40.06 -6.29
N GLY A 100 -4.27 39.45 -7.41
CA GLY A 100 -4.25 40.08 -8.74
C GLY A 100 -2.90 40.65 -9.16
N ASP A 101 -1.86 40.54 -8.32
CA ASP A 101 -0.51 40.97 -8.68
C ASP A 101 0.13 40.05 -9.72
N ARG A 102 1.15 40.55 -10.42
CA ARG A 102 2.10 39.74 -11.21
C ARG A 102 3.45 39.70 -10.49
N PRO A 103 3.68 38.73 -9.59
CA PRO A 103 4.89 38.69 -8.75
C PRO A 103 6.12 38.17 -9.49
N THR A 104 6.38 38.65 -10.71
CA THR A 104 7.47 38.17 -11.60
C THR A 104 8.82 38.18 -10.90
N VAL A 105 9.12 39.20 -10.09
CA VAL A 105 10.39 39.27 -9.34
C VAL A 105 10.55 38.13 -8.34
N LEU A 106 9.47 37.75 -7.63
CA LEU A 106 9.52 36.62 -6.70
C LEU A 106 9.65 35.29 -7.45
N TRP A 107 8.94 35.15 -8.57
CA TRP A 107 9.07 33.97 -9.41
C TRP A 107 10.47 33.85 -10.03
N GLU A 108 11.07 34.92 -10.53
CA GLU A 108 12.45 34.90 -11.04
C GLU A 108 13.45 34.56 -9.93
N LYS A 109 13.29 35.15 -8.74
CA LYS A 109 14.12 34.83 -7.57
C LYS A 109 14.01 33.35 -7.17
N LEU A 110 12.82 32.76 -7.23
CA LEU A 110 12.61 31.34 -6.92
C LEU A 110 13.12 30.44 -8.04
N ALA A 111 12.88 30.78 -9.31
CA ALA A 111 13.33 30.04 -10.48
C ALA A 111 14.86 29.91 -10.53
N ALA A 112 15.60 30.89 -10.00
CA ALA A 112 17.06 30.85 -9.90
C ALA A 112 17.59 29.82 -8.87
N GLN A 113 16.75 29.31 -7.96
CA GLN A 113 17.18 28.40 -6.90
C GLN A 113 17.23 26.93 -7.37
N ASP A 114 18.07 26.13 -6.73
CA ASP A 114 18.17 24.69 -6.98
C ASP A 114 17.30 23.91 -5.98
N SER A 115 15.98 24.04 -6.14
CA SER A 115 14.99 23.34 -5.32
C SER A 115 13.77 22.96 -6.16
N GLY A 116 13.01 21.95 -5.73
CA GLY A 116 11.77 21.55 -6.41
C GLY A 116 10.74 22.68 -6.48
N ALA A 117 10.74 23.62 -5.52
CA ALA A 117 9.90 24.81 -5.55
C ALA A 117 10.17 25.71 -6.78
N ALA A 118 11.41 25.71 -7.30
CA ALA A 118 11.75 26.43 -8.52
C ALA A 118 11.02 25.91 -9.77
N ALA A 119 10.58 24.64 -9.77
CA ALA A 119 9.78 24.10 -10.86
C ALA A 119 8.39 24.75 -10.93
N GLU A 120 7.76 25.08 -9.81
CA GLU A 120 6.49 25.84 -9.80
C GLU A 120 6.70 27.27 -10.33
N ALA A 121 7.83 27.91 -9.99
CA ALA A 121 8.16 29.23 -10.51
C ALA A 121 8.39 29.24 -12.03
N LEU A 122 9.17 28.28 -12.54
CA LEU A 122 9.40 28.14 -13.99
C LEU A 122 8.09 27.87 -14.74
N TRP A 123 7.18 27.10 -14.14
CA TRP A 123 5.84 26.88 -14.69
C TRP A 123 5.04 28.19 -14.74
N ALA A 124 5.00 28.94 -13.64
CA ALA A 124 4.30 30.22 -13.57
C ALA A 124 4.85 31.27 -14.57
N LEU A 125 6.15 31.23 -14.85
CA LEU A 125 6.83 32.08 -15.84
C LEU A 125 6.68 31.59 -17.29
N GLY A 126 6.09 30.41 -17.52
CA GLY A 126 5.98 29.82 -18.86
C GLY A 126 7.30 29.27 -19.43
N ARG A 127 8.34 29.09 -18.61
CA ARG A 127 9.68 28.60 -19.01
C ARG A 127 9.72 27.06 -19.03
N THR A 128 8.83 26.45 -19.80
CA THR A 128 8.60 24.98 -19.77
C THR A 128 9.80 24.15 -20.24
N GLU A 129 10.59 24.66 -21.19
CA GLU A 129 11.81 23.96 -21.66
C GLU A 129 12.87 23.88 -20.57
N GLU A 130 13.08 24.97 -19.83
CA GLU A 130 13.98 24.98 -18.70
C GLU A 130 13.49 24.10 -17.55
N LEU A 131 12.18 24.12 -17.30
CA LEU A 131 11.52 23.30 -16.29
C LEU A 131 11.80 21.80 -16.49
N VAL A 132 11.58 21.28 -17.70
CA VAL A 132 11.77 19.84 -17.96
C VAL A 132 13.25 19.45 -17.96
N ARG A 133 14.15 20.38 -18.29
CA ARG A 133 15.59 20.16 -18.28
C ARG A 133 16.17 20.14 -16.86
N ARG A 134 15.75 21.06 -15.99
CA ARG A 134 16.27 21.19 -14.62
C ARG A 134 15.58 20.27 -13.63
N PHE A 135 14.27 20.06 -13.79
CA PHE A 135 13.45 19.31 -12.84
C PHE A 135 12.65 18.19 -13.51
N PRO A 136 13.28 17.28 -14.26
CA PRO A 136 12.58 16.26 -15.05
C PRO A 136 11.70 15.31 -14.21
N GLY A 137 12.02 15.12 -12.93
CA GLY A 137 11.20 14.34 -11.99
C GLY A 137 9.99 15.08 -11.41
N HIS A 138 9.85 16.38 -11.63
CA HIS A 138 8.78 17.17 -11.01
C HIS A 138 7.41 16.93 -11.68
N PRO A 139 6.28 16.92 -10.94
CA PRO A 139 4.94 16.75 -11.51
C PRO A 139 4.60 17.73 -12.66
N ARG A 140 5.14 18.95 -12.64
CA ARG A 140 5.00 19.92 -13.75
C ARG A 140 5.68 19.45 -15.03
N SER A 141 6.82 18.77 -14.95
CA SER A 141 7.52 18.22 -16.12
C SER A 141 6.69 17.14 -16.80
N ARG A 142 6.03 16.29 -16.00
CA ARG A 142 5.02 15.35 -16.50
C ARG A 142 3.90 16.07 -17.24
N GLN A 143 3.37 17.18 -16.69
CA GLN A 143 2.29 17.95 -17.33
C GLN A 143 2.74 18.51 -18.70
N VAL A 144 3.93 19.11 -18.78
CA VAL A 144 4.52 19.60 -20.03
C VAL A 144 4.62 18.48 -21.07
N TRP A 145 5.23 17.35 -20.72
CA TRP A 145 5.42 16.24 -21.66
C TRP A 145 4.09 15.62 -22.11
N ARG A 146 3.11 15.49 -21.21
CA ARG A 146 1.77 15.00 -21.58
C ARG A 146 1.08 15.94 -22.57
N GLN A 147 1.20 17.25 -22.39
CA GLN A 147 0.66 18.24 -23.32
C GLN A 147 1.37 18.19 -24.68
N GLN A 148 2.70 18.06 -24.69
CA GLN A 148 3.46 17.90 -25.94
C GLN A 148 3.04 16.66 -26.73
N LEU A 149 2.75 15.54 -26.06
CA LEU A 149 2.27 14.32 -26.73
C LEU A 149 0.86 14.45 -27.32
N GLN A 150 0.06 15.44 -26.91
CA GLN A 150 -1.25 15.69 -27.53
C GLN A 150 -1.10 16.30 -28.92
N THR A 151 -0.11 17.17 -29.13
CA THR A 151 0.14 17.82 -30.42
C THR A 151 1.16 17.05 -31.28
N GLN A 152 2.12 16.38 -30.65
CA GLN A 152 3.18 15.61 -31.29
C GLN A 152 3.32 14.22 -30.65
N PRO A 153 2.51 13.23 -31.07
CA PRO A 153 2.42 11.92 -30.41
C PRO A 153 3.73 11.12 -30.33
N ASN A 154 4.70 11.42 -31.20
CA ASN A 154 6.02 10.81 -31.25
C ASN A 154 7.15 11.77 -30.82
N HIS A 155 6.84 12.84 -30.08
CA HIS A 155 7.87 13.76 -29.58
C HIS A 155 8.90 13.02 -28.70
N TRP A 156 10.16 12.97 -29.13
CA TRP A 156 11.22 12.17 -28.49
C TRP A 156 11.39 12.52 -27.01
N GLU A 157 11.61 13.80 -26.70
CA GLU A 157 11.89 14.24 -25.33
C GLU A 157 10.74 13.94 -24.37
N ALA A 158 9.51 14.07 -24.85
CA ALA A 158 8.31 13.79 -24.05
C ALA A 158 8.14 12.28 -23.81
N LEU A 159 8.34 11.45 -24.84
CA LEU A 159 8.27 10.00 -24.70
C LEU A 159 9.35 9.47 -23.74
N VAL A 160 10.61 9.87 -23.94
CA VAL A 160 11.73 9.40 -23.11
C VAL A 160 11.67 9.97 -21.69
N GLY A 161 11.24 11.23 -21.53
CA GLY A 161 11.02 11.86 -20.23
C GLY A 161 9.96 11.11 -19.41
N LEU A 162 8.79 10.87 -19.99
CA LEU A 162 7.73 10.10 -19.31
C LEU A 162 8.16 8.65 -19.04
N GLY A 163 8.80 7.97 -20.00
CA GLY A 163 9.28 6.59 -19.83
C GLY A 163 10.38 6.43 -18.77
N THR A 164 11.17 7.47 -18.53
CA THR A 164 12.29 7.45 -17.57
C THR A 164 11.85 7.87 -16.18
N TYR A 165 11.21 9.03 -16.07
CA TYR A 165 10.88 9.65 -14.79
C TYR A 165 9.51 9.22 -14.28
N PHE A 166 8.55 8.88 -15.15
CA PHE A 166 7.16 8.59 -14.83
C PHE A 166 6.71 7.20 -15.29
N ALA A 167 7.61 6.22 -15.23
CA ALA A 167 7.33 4.84 -15.60
C ALA A 167 6.18 4.18 -14.80
N ASP A 168 5.85 4.74 -13.63
CA ASP A 168 4.78 4.33 -12.72
C ASP A 168 3.45 5.06 -12.95
N ASP A 169 3.38 6.01 -13.90
CA ASP A 169 2.16 6.74 -14.20
C ASP A 169 1.00 5.83 -14.61
N LYS A 170 -0.22 6.25 -14.25
CA LYS A 170 -1.44 5.71 -14.84
C LYS A 170 -1.38 5.89 -16.38
N ASN A 171 -1.79 4.86 -17.13
CA ASN A 171 -1.78 4.86 -18.60
C ASN A 171 -0.40 5.15 -19.23
N ILE A 172 0.68 4.63 -18.66
CA ILE A 172 2.03 4.73 -19.22
C ILE A 172 2.25 3.82 -20.43
N GLU A 173 1.54 2.68 -20.53
CA GLU A 173 1.77 1.68 -21.57
C GLU A 173 1.78 2.24 -23.02
N PRO A 174 0.80 3.06 -23.47
CA PRO A 174 0.82 3.60 -24.82
C PRO A 174 2.05 4.47 -25.11
N VAL A 175 2.54 5.18 -24.08
CA VAL A 175 3.77 6.00 -24.17
C VAL A 175 4.98 5.09 -24.34
N LEU A 176 5.10 4.03 -23.54
CA LEU A 176 6.20 3.07 -23.64
C LEU A 176 6.20 2.37 -25.00
N ASN A 177 5.03 1.93 -25.48
CA ASN A 177 4.90 1.27 -26.78
C ASN A 177 5.39 2.16 -27.93
N ARG A 178 5.03 3.45 -27.92
CA ARG A 178 5.55 4.42 -28.92
C ARG A 178 7.05 4.64 -28.75
N LEU A 179 7.53 4.83 -27.52
CA LEU A 179 8.95 5.05 -27.23
C LEU A 179 9.81 3.89 -27.73
N THR A 180 9.48 2.66 -27.36
CA THR A 180 10.28 1.49 -27.71
C THR A 180 10.18 1.12 -29.18
N LYS A 181 9.02 1.35 -29.81
CA LYS A 181 8.81 1.06 -31.24
C LYS A 181 9.56 2.06 -32.12
N THR A 182 9.49 3.35 -31.79
CA THR A 182 10.02 4.42 -32.64
C THR A 182 11.49 4.72 -32.34
N TYR A 183 11.91 4.59 -31.08
CA TYR A 183 13.22 5.06 -30.62
C TYR A 183 13.97 4.03 -29.77
N GLY A 184 13.60 2.74 -29.84
CA GLY A 184 14.21 1.69 -29.02
C GLY A 184 15.74 1.63 -29.13
N ASP A 185 16.30 1.88 -30.31
CA ASP A 185 17.74 1.84 -30.56
C ASP A 185 18.50 3.06 -30.00
N ARG A 186 17.77 4.13 -29.63
CA ARG A 186 18.33 5.34 -29.01
C ARG A 186 18.33 5.29 -27.48
N LEU A 187 17.60 4.34 -26.90
CA LEU A 187 17.47 4.22 -25.44
C LEU A 187 18.75 3.66 -24.82
N THR A 188 19.21 4.30 -23.74
CA THR A 188 20.33 3.80 -22.95
C THR A 188 19.91 2.59 -22.10
N PRO A 189 20.84 1.74 -21.64
CA PRO A 189 20.52 0.64 -20.72
C PRO A 189 19.82 1.09 -19.43
N ALA A 190 20.15 2.29 -18.91
CA ALA A 190 19.46 2.85 -17.75
C ALA A 190 18.01 3.24 -18.05
N GLN A 191 17.75 3.82 -19.23
CA GLN A 191 16.38 4.12 -19.67
C GLN A 191 15.58 2.83 -19.94
N TRP A 192 16.21 1.81 -20.50
CA TRP A 192 15.59 0.49 -20.67
C TRP A 192 15.18 -0.14 -19.35
N TRP A 193 15.92 0.07 -18.27
CA TRP A 193 15.50 -0.35 -16.92
C TRP A 193 14.16 0.30 -16.55
N ARG A 194 14.06 1.62 -16.66
CA ARG A 194 12.84 2.37 -16.30
C ARG A 194 11.65 1.98 -17.18
N VAL A 195 11.87 1.81 -18.48
CA VAL A 195 10.86 1.30 -19.42
C VAL A 195 10.39 -0.10 -19.02
N ALA A 196 11.31 -0.98 -18.62
CA ALA A 196 10.97 -2.34 -18.20
C ALA A 196 10.11 -2.36 -16.92
N GLU A 197 10.43 -1.50 -15.95
CA GLU A 197 9.60 -1.30 -14.76
C GLU A 197 8.20 -0.79 -15.12
N GLY A 198 8.11 0.17 -16.04
CA GLY A 198 6.81 0.67 -16.50
C GLY A 198 5.95 -0.40 -17.17
N TYR A 199 6.55 -1.26 -18.01
CA TYR A 199 5.83 -2.43 -18.54
C TYR A 199 5.44 -3.42 -17.45
N PHE A 200 6.28 -3.62 -16.44
CA PHE A 200 5.99 -4.50 -15.33
C PHE A 200 4.78 -3.97 -14.51
N TYR A 201 4.74 -2.67 -14.20
CA TYR A 201 3.62 -2.02 -13.53
C TYR A 201 2.34 -2.05 -14.36
N ALA A 202 2.45 -1.84 -15.67
CA ALA A 202 1.35 -2.00 -16.61
C ALA A 202 0.96 -3.48 -16.90
N ARG A 203 1.60 -4.44 -16.21
CA ARG A 203 1.37 -5.89 -16.36
C ARG A 203 1.55 -6.41 -17.79
N ARG A 204 2.41 -5.76 -18.58
CA ARG A 204 2.84 -6.23 -19.90
C ARG A 204 4.12 -7.05 -19.74
N PHE A 205 3.97 -8.22 -19.14
CA PHE A 205 5.11 -8.99 -18.64
C PHE A 205 6.06 -9.49 -19.74
N GLU A 206 5.57 -9.80 -20.96
CA GLU A 206 6.49 -10.14 -22.06
C GLU A 206 7.31 -8.95 -22.53
N ALA A 207 6.69 -7.77 -22.65
CA ALA A 207 7.39 -6.53 -22.99
C ALA A 207 8.40 -6.15 -21.89
N ALA A 208 8.01 -6.30 -20.61
CA ALA A 208 8.89 -6.09 -19.47
C ALA A 208 10.11 -7.02 -19.52
N ALA A 209 9.92 -8.31 -19.80
CA ALA A 209 11.02 -9.27 -19.87
C ALA A 209 12.03 -8.92 -20.98
N ARG A 210 11.55 -8.51 -22.16
CA ARG A 210 12.40 -8.04 -23.27
C ARG A 210 13.13 -6.74 -22.95
N ALA A 211 12.44 -5.79 -22.32
CA ALA A 211 13.01 -4.51 -21.91
C ALA A 211 14.08 -4.69 -20.82
N TYR A 212 13.84 -5.52 -19.80
CA TYR A 212 14.86 -5.86 -18.78
C TYR A 212 16.09 -6.52 -19.40
N GLY A 213 15.91 -7.33 -20.46
CA GLY A 213 17.03 -7.92 -21.20
C GLY A 213 17.93 -6.90 -21.93
N ARG A 214 17.47 -5.66 -22.10
CA ARG A 214 18.23 -4.52 -22.67
C ARG A 214 18.71 -3.53 -21.61
N ALA A 215 18.29 -3.72 -20.36
CA ALA A 215 18.61 -2.81 -19.27
C ALA A 215 20.05 -2.99 -18.78
N THR A 216 20.52 -2.07 -17.94
CA THR A 216 21.80 -2.19 -17.24
C THR A 216 21.90 -3.57 -16.56
N PRO A 217 22.95 -4.37 -16.84
CA PRO A 217 23.16 -5.66 -16.19
C PRO A 217 23.28 -5.51 -14.67
N HIS A 218 22.38 -6.14 -13.93
CA HIS A 218 22.30 -6.07 -12.47
C HIS A 218 21.57 -7.32 -11.93
N PRO A 219 21.87 -7.81 -10.71
CA PRO A 219 21.13 -8.92 -10.10
C PRO A 219 19.60 -8.75 -10.16
N HIS A 220 19.12 -7.57 -9.77
CA HIS A 220 17.71 -7.18 -9.87
C HIS A 220 17.13 -7.31 -11.29
N THR A 221 17.77 -6.72 -12.31
CA THR A 221 17.24 -6.75 -13.68
C THR A 221 17.23 -8.17 -14.24
N ALA A 222 18.28 -8.95 -13.97
CA ALA A 222 18.35 -10.35 -14.38
C ALA A 222 17.23 -11.21 -13.75
N TYR A 223 17.00 -11.06 -12.44
CA TYR A 223 15.89 -11.74 -11.77
C TYR A 223 14.53 -11.29 -12.31
N ARG A 224 14.37 -9.99 -12.57
CA ARG A 224 13.14 -9.42 -13.15
C ARG A 224 12.84 -9.95 -14.55
N VAL A 225 13.83 -10.32 -15.37
CA VAL A 225 13.59 -11.05 -16.63
C VAL A 225 12.85 -12.36 -16.35
N GLY A 226 13.36 -13.18 -15.43
CA GLY A 226 12.73 -14.46 -15.05
C GLY A 226 11.34 -14.29 -14.43
N ARG A 227 11.18 -13.32 -13.52
CA ARG A 227 9.87 -12.99 -12.93
C ARG A 227 8.86 -12.57 -13.99
N SER A 228 9.29 -11.77 -14.96
CA SER A 228 8.43 -11.28 -16.04
C SER A 228 7.99 -12.43 -16.94
N TRP A 229 8.90 -13.32 -17.37
CA TRP A 229 8.51 -14.52 -18.12
C TRP A 229 7.58 -15.45 -17.34
N GLN A 230 7.82 -15.66 -16.04
CA GLN A 230 6.93 -16.48 -15.22
C GLN A 230 5.53 -15.88 -15.13
N ARG A 231 5.42 -14.55 -14.97
CA ARG A 231 4.12 -13.85 -14.93
C ARG A 231 3.43 -13.83 -16.29
N ALA A 232 4.17 -13.91 -17.39
CA ALA A 232 3.67 -14.13 -18.74
C ALA A 232 3.30 -15.59 -19.05
N ASN A 233 3.38 -16.50 -18.06
CA ASN A 233 3.14 -17.94 -18.22
C ASN A 233 4.10 -18.63 -19.21
N LYS A 234 5.31 -18.07 -19.40
CA LYS A 234 6.39 -18.60 -20.25
C LYS A 234 7.39 -19.39 -19.40
N ARG A 235 7.03 -20.63 -19.07
CA ARG A 235 7.73 -21.44 -18.04
C ARG A 235 9.19 -21.76 -18.40
N ALA A 236 9.46 -22.11 -19.66
CA ALA A 236 10.81 -22.48 -20.11
C ALA A 236 11.75 -21.26 -20.11
N GLU A 237 11.26 -20.13 -20.61
CA GLU A 237 11.97 -18.85 -20.65
C GLU A 237 12.24 -18.32 -19.24
N ALA A 238 11.27 -18.45 -18.34
CA ALA A 238 11.43 -18.12 -16.93
C ALA A 238 12.52 -18.97 -16.26
N LEU A 239 12.47 -20.29 -16.46
CA LEU A 239 13.46 -21.21 -15.90
C LEU A 239 14.88 -20.89 -16.40
N ALA A 240 15.04 -20.68 -17.71
CA ALA A 240 16.32 -20.32 -18.30
C ALA A 240 16.85 -18.98 -17.75
N ALA A 241 15.99 -17.98 -17.60
CA ALA A 241 16.35 -16.68 -17.03
C ALA A 241 16.74 -16.77 -15.54
N TYR A 242 16.05 -17.59 -14.75
CA TYR A 242 16.42 -17.81 -13.35
C TYR A 242 17.75 -18.54 -13.20
N GLN A 243 17.99 -19.58 -14.01
CA GLN A 243 19.27 -20.28 -14.02
C GLN A 243 20.42 -19.34 -14.42
N ARG A 244 20.19 -18.47 -15.42
CA ARG A 244 21.14 -17.44 -15.84
C ARG A 244 21.42 -16.42 -14.72
N THR A 245 20.39 -15.98 -14.01
CA THR A 245 20.54 -15.08 -12.86
C THR A 245 21.45 -15.71 -11.81
N ALA A 246 21.17 -16.97 -11.45
CA ALA A 246 21.95 -17.70 -10.46
C ALA A 246 23.39 -17.99 -10.88
N SER A 247 23.67 -18.08 -12.18
CA SER A 247 25.03 -18.31 -12.69
C SER A 247 25.83 -17.02 -12.88
N GLN A 248 25.18 -15.92 -13.28
CA GLN A 248 25.85 -14.64 -13.56
C GLN A 248 26.11 -13.81 -12.29
N PHE A 249 25.25 -13.95 -11.28
CA PHE A 249 25.32 -13.17 -10.04
C PHE A 249 25.37 -14.06 -8.79
N PRO A 250 26.26 -15.07 -8.72
CA PRO A 250 26.31 -15.99 -7.58
C PRO A 250 26.53 -15.23 -6.26
N GLY A 251 25.90 -15.70 -5.18
CA GLY A 251 26.02 -15.09 -3.85
C GLY A 251 25.10 -13.89 -3.60
N THR A 252 24.38 -13.40 -4.61
CA THR A 252 23.38 -12.33 -4.43
C THR A 252 22.04 -12.87 -3.92
N PRO A 253 21.25 -12.08 -3.17
CA PRO A 253 19.90 -12.46 -2.76
C PRO A 253 19.01 -12.88 -3.95
N GLU A 254 19.11 -12.16 -5.07
CA GLU A 254 18.35 -12.44 -6.29
C GLU A 254 18.73 -13.76 -6.96
N ALA A 255 20.00 -14.16 -6.91
CA ALA A 255 20.43 -15.47 -7.40
C ALA A 255 19.83 -16.62 -6.57
N GLY A 256 19.86 -16.49 -5.25
CA GLY A 256 19.18 -17.43 -4.36
C GLY A 256 17.68 -17.49 -4.64
N ARG A 257 17.03 -16.32 -4.74
CA ARG A 257 15.60 -16.27 -5.04
C ARG A 257 15.26 -16.81 -6.42
N ALA A 258 16.11 -16.59 -7.42
CA ALA A 258 15.94 -17.13 -8.76
C ALA A 258 15.91 -18.66 -8.73
N LEU A 259 16.79 -19.33 -7.97
CA LEU A 259 16.73 -20.78 -7.78
C LEU A 259 15.38 -21.21 -7.19
N VAL A 260 14.93 -20.52 -6.14
CA VAL A 260 13.67 -20.85 -5.46
C VAL A 260 12.45 -20.65 -6.38
N ARG A 261 12.41 -19.56 -7.15
CA ARG A 261 11.35 -19.32 -8.14
C ARG A 261 11.44 -20.29 -9.31
N GLY A 262 12.63 -20.68 -9.71
CA GLY A 262 12.88 -21.72 -10.72
C GLY A 262 12.20 -23.04 -10.37
N MET A 263 12.19 -23.43 -9.09
CA MET A 263 11.49 -24.65 -8.63
C MET A 263 9.98 -24.64 -8.94
N GLN A 264 9.35 -23.47 -9.00
CA GLN A 264 7.91 -23.33 -9.23
C GLN A 264 7.53 -23.53 -10.71
N VAL A 265 8.48 -23.32 -11.62
CA VAL A 265 8.26 -23.45 -13.06
C VAL A 265 8.92 -24.70 -13.65
N ALA A 266 9.92 -25.25 -12.97
CA ALA A 266 10.65 -26.46 -13.36
C ALA A 266 9.85 -27.75 -13.14
N GLU A 267 10.24 -28.79 -13.89
CA GLU A 267 9.76 -30.15 -13.68
C GLU A 267 10.30 -30.75 -12.38
N LYS A 268 9.65 -31.80 -11.86
CA LYS A 268 9.93 -32.34 -10.52
C LYS A 268 11.42 -32.61 -10.25
N ALA A 269 12.12 -33.30 -11.16
CA ALA A 269 13.54 -33.63 -10.98
C ALA A 269 14.43 -32.37 -10.98
N GLN A 270 14.18 -31.45 -11.90
CA GLN A 270 14.92 -30.17 -11.99
C GLN A 270 14.65 -29.28 -10.78
N ALA A 271 13.41 -29.25 -10.29
CA ALA A 271 13.04 -28.50 -9.09
C ALA A 271 13.78 -29.02 -7.85
N ILE A 272 13.93 -30.34 -7.71
CA ILE A 272 14.72 -30.94 -6.63
C ILE A 272 16.20 -30.55 -6.74
N ALA A 273 16.78 -30.60 -7.94
CA ALA A 273 18.17 -30.19 -8.16
C ALA A 273 18.39 -28.69 -7.87
N LEU A 274 17.44 -27.83 -8.23
CA LEU A 274 17.46 -26.40 -7.87
C LEU A 274 17.34 -26.20 -6.35
N ALA A 275 16.49 -26.98 -5.68
CA ALA A 275 16.37 -26.95 -4.22
C ALA A 275 17.70 -27.31 -3.56
N ASP A 276 18.37 -28.37 -4.01
CA ASP A 276 19.65 -28.81 -3.45
C ASP A 276 20.74 -27.76 -3.62
N ARG A 277 20.78 -27.07 -4.78
CA ARG A 277 21.66 -25.92 -5.00
C ARG A 277 21.34 -24.75 -4.07
N ALA A 278 20.05 -24.44 -3.88
CA ALA A 278 19.63 -23.36 -2.99
C ALA A 278 19.99 -23.66 -1.53
N ILE A 279 19.76 -24.89 -1.06
CA ILE A 279 20.09 -25.35 0.29
C ILE A 279 21.59 -25.25 0.55
N ALA A 280 22.42 -25.64 -0.42
CA ALA A 280 23.88 -25.63 -0.27
C ALA A 280 24.48 -24.22 -0.27
N ALA A 281 23.96 -23.31 -1.09
CA ALA A 281 24.59 -22.01 -1.35
C ALA A 281 23.90 -20.81 -0.68
N TYR A 282 22.64 -20.93 -0.23
CA TYR A 282 21.84 -19.82 0.29
C TYR A 282 21.14 -20.21 1.60
N PRO A 283 21.83 -20.13 2.76
CA PRO A 283 21.29 -20.54 4.06
C PRO A 283 19.95 -19.88 4.42
N ASP A 284 19.76 -18.61 4.08
CA ASP A 284 18.51 -17.86 4.33
C ASP A 284 17.29 -18.42 3.59
N LEU A 285 17.52 -19.20 2.54
CA LEU A 285 16.49 -19.80 1.70
C LEU A 285 16.40 -21.32 1.86
N ALA A 286 17.29 -21.92 2.66
CA ALA A 286 17.40 -23.37 2.81
C ALA A 286 16.10 -23.98 3.33
N ALA A 287 15.45 -23.35 4.31
CA ALA A 287 14.16 -23.81 4.84
C ALA A 287 13.06 -23.82 3.76
N GLU A 288 12.92 -22.74 3.00
CA GLU A 288 11.93 -22.63 1.91
C GLU A 288 12.21 -23.65 0.80
N ALA A 289 13.48 -23.84 0.44
CA ALA A 289 13.90 -24.84 -0.54
C ALA A 289 13.63 -26.28 -0.06
N LEU A 290 13.90 -26.59 1.22
CA LEU A 290 13.54 -27.86 1.84
C LEU A 290 12.03 -28.10 1.84
N TYR A 291 11.24 -27.08 2.14
CA TYR A 291 9.78 -27.19 2.10
C TYR A 291 9.27 -27.45 0.67
N ALA A 292 9.79 -26.73 -0.33
CA ALA A 292 9.45 -26.98 -1.72
C ALA A 292 9.83 -28.41 -2.16
N LYS A 293 10.95 -28.95 -1.67
CA LYS A 293 11.36 -30.34 -1.86
C LYS A 293 10.39 -31.31 -1.16
N PHE A 294 10.03 -31.04 0.10
CA PHE A 294 9.06 -31.82 0.88
C PHE A 294 7.72 -31.98 0.14
N GLU A 295 7.16 -30.90 -0.41
CA GLU A 295 5.87 -30.94 -1.11
C GLU A 295 5.87 -31.80 -2.39
N ARG A 296 7.06 -32.13 -2.93
CA ARG A 296 7.23 -32.94 -4.15
C ARG A 296 7.57 -34.40 -3.86
N LEU A 297 7.89 -34.73 -2.61
CA LEU A 297 8.24 -36.07 -2.16
C LEU A 297 7.03 -36.77 -1.52
N THR A 298 7.11 -38.09 -1.39
CA THR A 298 6.10 -38.91 -0.71
C THR A 298 6.78 -39.92 0.22
N GLY A 299 5.99 -40.54 1.11
CA GLY A 299 6.44 -41.66 1.94
C GLY A 299 7.66 -41.33 2.85
N PRO A 300 8.60 -42.27 3.01
CA PRO A 300 9.77 -42.09 3.89
C PRO A 300 10.65 -40.89 3.52
N ALA A 301 10.77 -40.56 2.24
CA ALA A 301 11.57 -39.42 1.77
C ALA A 301 10.98 -38.08 2.22
N ALA A 302 9.67 -37.89 2.08
CA ALA A 302 8.99 -36.69 2.60
C ALA A 302 9.10 -36.61 4.13
N ALA A 303 8.95 -37.74 4.84
CA ALA A 303 9.10 -37.78 6.28
C ALA A 303 10.52 -37.40 6.75
N ALA A 304 11.55 -37.79 5.99
CA ALA A 304 12.94 -37.41 6.27
C ALA A 304 13.15 -35.90 6.11
N VAL A 305 12.69 -35.29 5.01
CA VAL A 305 12.80 -33.83 4.79
C VAL A 305 12.00 -33.05 5.85
N ARG A 306 10.82 -33.55 6.24
CA ARG A 306 10.04 -32.96 7.33
C ARG A 306 10.83 -32.92 8.65
N ARG A 307 11.47 -34.03 9.03
CA ARG A 307 12.33 -34.08 10.23
C ARG A 307 13.51 -33.12 10.09
N GLN A 308 14.10 -33.03 8.90
CA GLN A 308 15.20 -32.11 8.62
C GLN A 308 14.78 -30.64 8.83
N ILE A 309 13.63 -30.21 8.29
CA ILE A 309 13.09 -28.85 8.47
C ILE A 309 12.92 -28.55 9.98
N LEU A 310 12.29 -29.45 10.72
CA LEU A 310 12.03 -29.24 12.15
C LEU A 310 13.31 -29.25 13.00
N ALA A 311 14.32 -30.04 12.63
CA ALA A 311 15.57 -30.13 13.37
C ALA A 311 16.55 -28.98 13.06
N GLN A 312 16.69 -28.61 11.78
CA GLN A 312 17.69 -27.65 11.32
C GLN A 312 17.14 -26.22 11.22
N HIS A 313 15.83 -26.06 11.00
CA HIS A 313 15.19 -24.76 10.83
C HIS A 313 13.92 -24.60 11.69
N PRO A 314 13.96 -24.89 13.01
CA PRO A 314 12.77 -24.90 13.88
C PRO A 314 12.04 -23.56 13.96
N ARG A 315 12.75 -22.44 13.72
CA ARG A 315 12.21 -21.08 13.75
C ARG A 315 11.97 -20.51 12.34
N SER A 316 11.58 -21.35 11.38
CA SER A 316 11.31 -20.93 10.00
C SER A 316 9.83 -21.03 9.64
N GLU A 317 9.39 -20.26 8.64
CA GLU A 317 8.03 -20.36 8.09
C GLU A 317 7.72 -21.79 7.63
N SER A 318 8.71 -22.49 7.08
CA SER A 318 8.59 -23.89 6.68
C SER A 318 8.33 -24.83 7.84
N ALA A 319 8.93 -24.60 9.00
CA ALA A 319 8.62 -25.36 10.22
C ALA A 319 7.18 -25.08 10.69
N ALA A 320 6.74 -23.82 10.65
CA ALA A 320 5.35 -23.46 10.96
C ALA A 320 4.36 -24.17 10.01
N GLN A 321 4.64 -24.19 8.71
CA GLN A 321 3.80 -24.85 7.70
C GLN A 321 3.68 -26.36 7.94
N VAL A 322 4.80 -27.02 8.26
CA VAL A 322 4.82 -28.45 8.62
C VAL A 322 4.00 -28.72 9.89
N LEU A 323 4.21 -27.94 10.95
CA LEU A 323 3.50 -28.10 12.22
C LEU A 323 2.00 -27.84 12.05
N TRP A 324 1.63 -26.80 11.32
CA TRP A 324 0.23 -26.47 11.04
C TRP A 324 -0.47 -27.56 10.21
N ALA A 325 0.21 -28.09 9.19
CA ALA A 325 -0.31 -29.23 8.43
C ALA A 325 -0.54 -30.46 9.32
N THR A 326 0.39 -30.72 10.25
CA THR A 326 0.30 -31.83 11.20
C THR A 326 -0.87 -31.65 12.17
N ALA A 327 -1.02 -30.45 12.76
CA ALA A 327 -2.11 -30.15 13.68
C ALA A 327 -3.49 -30.28 13.02
N ARG A 328 -3.65 -29.78 11.79
CA ARG A 328 -4.89 -29.95 11.02
C ARG A 328 -5.21 -31.43 10.75
N GLN A 329 -4.20 -32.25 10.47
CA GLN A 329 -4.42 -33.69 10.28
C GLN A 329 -4.91 -34.35 11.58
N GLN A 330 -4.33 -33.99 12.72
CA GLN A 330 -4.74 -34.49 14.04
C GLN A 330 -6.17 -34.07 14.37
N ALA A 331 -6.53 -32.81 14.14
CA ALA A 331 -7.88 -32.29 14.37
C ALA A 331 -8.92 -33.00 13.48
N ARG A 332 -8.62 -33.20 12.18
CA ARG A 332 -9.48 -33.99 11.28
C ARG A 332 -9.65 -35.44 11.72
N GLY A 333 -8.65 -36.00 12.40
CA GLY A 333 -8.72 -37.32 13.03
C GLY A 333 -9.45 -37.34 14.38
N GLY A 334 -10.05 -36.21 14.82
CA GLY A 334 -10.77 -36.09 16.09
C GLY A 334 -9.89 -35.83 17.31
N ASN A 335 -8.56 -35.76 17.17
CA ASN A 335 -7.64 -35.54 18.29
C ASN A 335 -7.36 -34.05 18.52
N LEU A 336 -8.38 -33.33 18.99
CA LEU A 336 -8.33 -31.87 19.20
C LEU A 336 -7.28 -31.45 20.23
N ALA A 337 -7.13 -32.21 21.33
CA ALA A 337 -6.14 -31.91 22.37
C ALA A 337 -4.69 -32.00 21.83
N LEU A 338 -4.38 -33.02 21.03
CA LEU A 338 -3.06 -33.14 20.39
C LEU A 338 -2.85 -32.06 19.33
N ALA A 339 -3.89 -31.72 18.56
CA ALA A 339 -3.84 -30.64 17.58
C ALA A 339 -3.50 -29.30 18.23
N ALA A 340 -4.19 -28.97 19.33
CA ALA A 340 -3.93 -27.76 20.12
C ALA A 340 -2.50 -27.72 20.69
N ARG A 341 -2.02 -28.83 21.28
CA ARG A 341 -0.63 -28.91 21.78
C ARG A 341 0.41 -28.79 20.65
N THR A 342 0.11 -29.32 19.47
CA THR A 342 0.99 -29.15 18.29
C THR A 342 1.01 -27.69 17.83
N THR A 343 -0.12 -26.98 17.82
CA THR A 343 -0.12 -25.54 17.51
C THR A 343 0.62 -24.70 18.55
N ALA A 344 0.67 -25.15 19.80
CA ALA A 344 1.43 -24.46 20.85
C ALA A 344 2.94 -24.45 20.58
N THR A 345 3.47 -25.36 19.76
CA THR A 345 4.89 -25.40 19.39
C THR A 345 5.22 -24.58 18.14
N LEU A 346 4.24 -23.90 17.53
CA LEU A 346 4.48 -23.01 16.40
C LEU A 346 5.50 -21.91 16.77
N PRO A 347 6.51 -21.65 15.91
CA PRO A 347 7.53 -20.66 16.19
C PRO A 347 6.97 -19.22 16.14
N PRO A 348 7.48 -18.29 16.96
CA PRO A 348 7.02 -16.90 17.00
C PRO A 348 7.59 -16.09 15.82
N LEU A 349 7.02 -16.28 14.64
CA LEU A 349 7.46 -15.64 13.40
C LEU A 349 6.67 -14.36 13.13
N PRO A 350 7.25 -13.15 13.15
CA PRO A 350 6.52 -11.95 12.80
C PRO A 350 5.89 -12.07 11.41
N THR A 351 4.64 -11.62 11.25
CA THR A 351 3.94 -11.56 9.95
C THR A 351 3.66 -12.90 9.27
N SER A 352 3.64 -14.02 10.02
CA SER A 352 3.31 -15.33 9.50
C SER A 352 1.81 -15.62 9.57
N GLU A 353 1.16 -15.70 8.41
CA GLU A 353 -0.26 -16.10 8.30
C GLU A 353 -0.47 -17.52 8.83
N THR A 354 0.46 -18.43 8.55
CA THR A 354 0.44 -19.82 9.04
C THR A 354 0.41 -19.88 10.56
N VAL A 355 1.28 -19.10 11.23
CA VAL A 355 1.32 -19.04 12.70
C VAL A 355 0.04 -18.40 13.24
N ALA A 356 -0.45 -17.32 12.61
CA ALA A 356 -1.67 -16.64 13.02
C ALA A 356 -2.89 -17.57 12.98
N GLU A 357 -3.08 -18.26 11.85
CA GLU A 357 -4.14 -19.24 11.66
C GLU A 357 -4.02 -20.40 12.66
N GLY A 358 -2.81 -20.97 12.77
CA GLY A 358 -2.56 -22.11 13.63
C GLY A 358 -2.79 -21.83 15.11
N LEU A 359 -2.36 -20.67 15.61
CA LEU A 359 -2.60 -20.27 17.00
C LEU A 359 -4.09 -20.06 17.28
N PHE A 360 -4.82 -19.42 16.36
CA PHE A 360 -6.26 -19.21 16.53
C PHE A 360 -7.06 -20.51 16.60
N TRP A 361 -6.86 -21.40 15.62
CA TRP A 361 -7.52 -22.71 15.59
C TRP A 361 -7.08 -23.61 16.72
N GLY A 362 -5.80 -23.57 17.07
CA GLY A 362 -5.26 -24.23 18.26
C GLY A 362 -6.01 -23.83 19.53
N GLY A 363 -6.26 -22.53 19.70
CA GLY A 363 -7.04 -22.02 20.82
C GLY A 363 -8.49 -22.50 20.81
N LYS A 364 -9.12 -22.57 19.63
CA LYS A 364 -10.47 -23.15 19.50
C LYS A 364 -10.50 -24.63 19.86
N TRP A 365 -9.59 -25.44 19.31
CA TRP A 365 -9.51 -26.87 19.61
C TRP A 365 -9.18 -27.13 21.08
N ALA A 366 -8.35 -26.30 21.71
CA ALA A 366 -8.10 -26.36 23.15
C ALA A 366 -9.38 -26.07 23.94
N ASN A 367 -10.11 -25.01 23.59
CA ASN A 367 -11.37 -24.64 24.24
C ASN A 367 -12.44 -25.72 24.09
N ASP A 368 -12.63 -26.24 22.88
CA ASP A 368 -13.59 -27.31 22.58
C ASP A 368 -13.21 -28.63 23.28
N GLY A 369 -11.92 -28.86 23.49
CA GLY A 369 -11.38 -29.96 24.28
C GLY A 369 -11.38 -29.73 25.80
N GLY A 370 -11.83 -28.57 26.28
CA GLY A 370 -11.93 -28.21 27.71
C GLY A 370 -10.69 -27.56 28.34
N ASP A 371 -9.59 -27.41 27.61
CA ASP A 371 -8.34 -26.76 28.08
C ASP A 371 -8.41 -25.25 27.85
N ARG A 372 -9.14 -24.56 28.73
CA ARG A 372 -9.37 -23.11 28.66
C ARG A 372 -8.09 -22.29 28.85
N GLU A 373 -7.15 -22.78 29.65
CA GLU A 373 -5.89 -22.09 29.90
C GLU A 373 -5.00 -22.10 28.65
N LEU A 374 -4.88 -23.27 27.99
CA LEU A 374 -4.18 -23.34 26.71
C LEU A 374 -4.89 -22.48 25.64
N ALA A 375 -6.22 -22.49 25.60
CA ALA A 375 -6.98 -21.67 24.67
C ALA A 375 -6.65 -20.18 24.78
N GLN A 376 -6.70 -19.64 26.01
CA GLN A 376 -6.39 -18.24 26.29
C GLN A 376 -4.95 -17.90 25.91
N ARG A 377 -3.98 -18.76 26.27
CA ARG A 377 -2.57 -18.54 25.90
C ARG A 377 -2.36 -18.51 24.39
N LEU A 378 -2.98 -19.41 23.64
CA LEU A 378 -2.85 -19.44 22.17
C LEU A 378 -3.46 -18.21 21.51
N TRP A 379 -4.63 -17.75 21.97
CA TRP A 379 -5.25 -16.51 21.47
C TRP A 379 -4.44 -15.26 21.84
N GLN A 380 -3.90 -15.18 23.05
CA GLN A 380 -3.00 -14.09 23.46
C GLN A 380 -1.73 -14.07 22.61
N ARG A 381 -1.14 -15.24 22.32
CA ARG A 381 0.00 -15.37 21.41
C ARG A 381 -0.36 -14.92 19.99
N ALA A 382 -1.52 -15.28 19.47
CA ALA A 382 -1.95 -14.81 18.14
C ALA A 382 -2.01 -13.28 18.07
N ILE A 383 -2.51 -12.62 19.13
CA ILE A 383 -2.57 -11.15 19.20
C ILE A 383 -1.16 -10.54 19.32
N ALA A 384 -0.33 -11.06 20.21
CA ALA A 384 0.98 -10.49 20.51
C ALA A 384 2.03 -10.75 19.42
N GLU A 385 2.01 -11.95 18.82
CA GLU A 385 2.99 -12.37 17.81
C GLU A 385 2.54 -12.04 16.39
N GLN A 386 1.22 -11.96 16.13
CA GLN A 386 0.64 -11.68 14.81
C GLN A 386 -0.33 -10.48 14.83
N PRO A 387 0.09 -9.30 15.36
CA PRO A 387 -0.80 -8.19 15.66
C PRO A 387 -1.47 -7.57 14.43
N ARG A 388 -1.04 -7.88 13.21
CA ARG A 388 -1.64 -7.39 11.96
C ARG A 388 -2.70 -8.33 11.38
N SER A 389 -2.82 -9.54 11.91
CA SER A 389 -3.59 -10.61 11.27
C SER A 389 -5.09 -10.53 11.57
N TYR A 390 -5.89 -11.02 10.62
CA TYR A 390 -7.31 -11.32 10.84
C TYR A 390 -7.52 -12.22 12.09
N TYR A 391 -6.63 -13.19 12.28
CA TYR A 391 -6.69 -14.12 13.41
C TYR A 391 -6.36 -13.48 14.76
N ALA A 392 -5.61 -12.38 14.81
CA ALA A 392 -5.47 -11.58 16.02
C ALA A 392 -6.81 -10.94 16.43
N TRP A 393 -7.57 -10.39 15.47
CA TRP A 393 -8.92 -9.90 15.76
C TRP A 393 -9.86 -11.00 16.22
N ARG A 394 -9.86 -12.15 15.52
CA ARG A 394 -10.69 -13.29 15.94
C ARG A 394 -10.31 -13.77 17.34
N SER A 395 -9.03 -13.83 17.66
CA SER A 395 -8.52 -14.17 18.99
C SER A 395 -8.95 -13.15 20.05
N ALA A 396 -8.87 -11.84 19.76
CA ALA A 396 -9.34 -10.80 20.66
C ALA A 396 -10.85 -10.91 20.93
N ALA A 397 -11.64 -11.25 19.91
CA ALA A 397 -13.07 -11.50 20.06
C ALA A 397 -13.35 -12.74 20.93
N GLN A 398 -12.57 -13.83 20.80
CA GLN A 398 -12.70 -15.02 21.67
C GLN A 398 -12.33 -14.72 23.13
N LEU A 399 -11.39 -13.80 23.35
CA LEU A 399 -11.02 -13.30 24.68
C LEU A 399 -12.01 -12.27 25.24
N GLY A 400 -13.08 -11.93 24.51
CA GLY A 400 -14.10 -10.98 24.97
C GLY A 400 -13.66 -9.51 24.95
N TRP A 401 -12.63 -9.15 24.19
CA TRP A 401 -12.21 -7.75 24.05
C TRP A 401 -13.29 -6.91 23.36
N PRO A 402 -13.38 -5.58 23.61
CA PRO A 402 -14.38 -4.69 23.02
C PRO A 402 -14.06 -4.33 21.55
N THR A 403 -13.76 -5.33 20.73
CA THR A 403 -13.31 -5.18 19.34
C THR A 403 -14.42 -5.48 18.33
N GLY A 404 -15.58 -5.92 18.82
CA GLY A 404 -16.68 -6.42 18.02
C GLY A 404 -16.42 -7.82 17.46
N ASN A 405 -17.50 -8.51 17.13
CA ASN A 405 -17.52 -9.81 16.48
C ASN A 405 -18.52 -9.79 15.31
N PHE A 406 -18.73 -10.93 14.64
CA PHE A 406 -19.60 -10.97 13.47
C PHE A 406 -21.05 -10.54 13.70
N THR A 407 -21.57 -10.53 14.93
CA THR A 407 -22.99 -10.23 15.19
C THR A 407 -23.23 -8.86 15.79
N ASN A 408 -22.22 -8.19 16.34
CA ASN A 408 -22.37 -6.86 16.97
C ASN A 408 -21.53 -5.73 16.33
N LEU A 409 -20.61 -6.06 15.41
CA LEU A 409 -19.65 -5.10 14.87
C LEU A 409 -20.31 -3.95 14.10
N ARG A 410 -21.45 -4.18 13.43
CA ARG A 410 -22.21 -3.16 12.70
C ARG A 410 -22.50 -1.91 13.56
N ALA A 411 -22.97 -2.13 14.79
CA ALA A 411 -23.42 -1.07 15.68
C ALA A 411 -22.27 -0.43 16.50
N LEU A 412 -21.08 -1.06 16.53
CA LEU A 412 -19.96 -0.56 17.29
C LEU A 412 -19.45 0.77 16.71
N ARG A 413 -19.13 1.72 17.59
CA ARG A 413 -18.55 3.03 17.26
C ARG A 413 -17.33 3.27 18.14
N PRO A 414 -16.15 2.80 17.73
CA PRO A 414 -14.95 3.06 18.50
C PRO A 414 -14.57 4.55 18.44
N GLU A 415 -14.02 5.07 19.54
CA GLU A 415 -13.40 6.40 19.57
C GLU A 415 -12.13 6.38 18.71
N VAL A 416 -12.12 7.21 17.65
CA VAL A 416 -10.99 7.32 16.72
C VAL A 416 -10.10 8.48 17.12
N ARG A 417 -8.81 8.21 17.35
CA ARG A 417 -7.75 9.17 17.70
C ARG A 417 -6.78 9.28 16.54
N VAL A 418 -6.80 10.42 15.86
CA VAL A 418 -5.86 10.73 14.78
C VAL A 418 -4.58 11.29 15.37
N PRO A 419 -3.41 10.67 15.12
CA PRO A 419 -2.14 11.20 15.58
C PRO A 419 -1.84 12.56 14.90
N SER A 420 -1.48 13.56 15.69
CA SER A 420 -1.11 14.91 15.19
C SER A 420 0.37 15.06 14.84
N HIS A 421 1.20 14.08 15.21
CA HIS A 421 2.65 14.10 14.96
C HIS A 421 3.05 13.04 13.93
N HIS A 422 3.88 13.46 12.98
CA HIS A 422 4.50 12.62 11.97
C HIS A 422 5.98 12.41 12.30
N PRO A 423 6.38 11.20 12.78
CA PRO A 423 7.78 10.87 12.96
C PRO A 423 8.61 11.04 11.68
N ASP A 424 9.88 11.35 11.85
CA ASP A 424 10.82 11.64 10.77
C ASP A 424 10.90 10.53 9.72
N LEU A 425 11.20 10.93 8.48
CA LEU A 425 11.44 10.00 7.39
C LEU A 425 12.90 9.50 7.42
N PRO A 426 13.15 8.20 7.16
CA PRO A 426 14.50 7.64 7.19
C PRO A 426 15.38 8.10 6.02
N ALA A 427 14.79 8.54 4.90
CA ALA A 427 15.50 9.06 3.73
C ALA A 427 14.92 10.41 3.26
N GLY A 428 15.63 11.07 2.34
CA GLY A 428 15.28 12.38 1.78
C GLY A 428 16.07 13.52 2.39
N SER A 429 16.15 14.64 1.65
CA SER A 429 16.82 15.86 2.09
C SER A 429 16.16 16.49 3.34
N ALA A 430 16.84 17.47 3.93
CA ALA A 430 16.28 18.26 5.03
C ALA A 430 14.93 18.90 4.64
N ALA A 431 14.78 19.34 3.39
CA ALA A 431 13.53 19.91 2.90
C ALA A 431 12.40 18.87 2.86
N VAL A 432 12.65 17.65 2.34
CA VAL A 432 11.64 16.58 2.32
C VAL A 432 11.13 16.27 3.73
N ARG A 433 12.04 16.09 4.69
CA ARG A 433 11.69 15.75 6.07
C ARG A 433 10.93 16.88 6.75
N GLU A 434 11.39 18.12 6.55
CA GLU A 434 10.76 19.29 7.14
C GLU A 434 9.35 19.52 6.60
N LEU A 435 9.17 19.50 5.28
CA LEU A 435 7.86 19.65 4.64
C LEU A 435 6.89 18.56 5.10
N PHE A 436 7.37 17.31 5.20
CA PHE A 436 6.57 16.20 5.71
C PHE A 436 6.15 16.41 7.18
N ALA A 437 7.07 16.83 8.04
CA ALA A 437 6.79 17.12 9.45
C ALA A 437 5.75 18.25 9.61
N LEU A 438 5.70 19.20 8.67
CA LEU A 438 4.73 20.28 8.62
C LEU A 438 3.43 19.92 7.86
N ALA A 439 3.23 18.65 7.51
CA ALA A 439 2.10 18.14 6.75
C ALA A 439 1.92 18.77 5.35
N GLN A 440 3.00 19.28 4.75
CA GLN A 440 3.05 19.76 3.36
C GLN A 440 3.36 18.58 2.42
N PHE A 441 2.45 17.62 2.35
CA PHE A 441 2.72 16.33 1.71
C PHE A 441 2.93 16.41 0.20
N ALA A 442 2.24 17.32 -0.49
CA ALA A 442 2.38 17.50 -1.93
C ALA A 442 3.78 18.04 -2.28
N GLU A 443 4.24 19.04 -1.54
CA GLU A 443 5.55 19.67 -1.68
C GLU A 443 6.68 18.71 -1.30
N ALA A 444 6.52 17.98 -0.18
CA ALA A 444 7.47 16.96 0.25
C ALA A 444 7.61 15.85 -0.81
N SER A 445 6.48 15.38 -1.37
CA SER A 445 6.46 14.37 -2.44
C SER A 445 7.08 14.90 -3.73
N ALA A 446 6.76 16.13 -4.14
CA ALA A 446 7.34 16.75 -5.35
C ALA A 446 8.88 16.91 -5.23
N GLN A 447 9.36 17.37 -4.07
CA GLN A 447 10.79 17.47 -3.78
C GLN A 447 11.47 16.11 -3.78
N TRP A 448 10.87 15.12 -3.11
CA TRP A 448 11.37 13.74 -3.12
C TRP A 448 11.45 13.17 -4.54
N GLN A 449 10.46 13.44 -5.39
CA GLN A 449 10.45 12.99 -6.78
C GLN A 449 11.55 13.66 -7.62
N VAL A 450 11.87 14.93 -7.37
CA VAL A 450 13.03 15.60 -7.97
C VAL A 450 14.34 14.92 -7.54
N GLU A 451 14.44 14.52 -6.27
CA GLU A 451 15.64 13.87 -5.71
C GLU A 451 15.83 12.41 -6.18
N THR A 452 14.75 11.72 -6.58
CA THR A 452 14.78 10.26 -6.74
C THR A 452 14.28 9.71 -8.06
N ARG A 453 13.40 10.40 -8.81
CA ARG A 453 12.91 9.88 -10.09
C ARG A 453 14.05 9.82 -11.11
N GLY A 454 13.92 8.88 -12.05
CA GLY A 454 14.90 8.63 -13.11
C GLY A 454 15.92 7.54 -12.79
N ARG A 455 16.02 7.13 -11.52
CA ARG A 455 16.81 5.97 -11.08
C ARG A 455 15.91 4.90 -10.43
N PRO A 456 16.32 3.61 -10.47
CA PRO A 456 15.66 2.55 -9.70
C PRO A 456 15.72 2.84 -8.21
N LEU A 457 14.62 2.59 -7.50
CA LEU A 457 14.52 2.75 -6.05
C LEU A 457 14.64 1.37 -5.41
N LEU A 458 15.85 1.02 -4.93
CA LEU A 458 16.14 -0.32 -4.42
C LEU A 458 16.35 -0.35 -2.90
N GLU A 459 16.80 0.77 -2.32
CA GLU A 459 17.12 0.85 -0.89
C GLU A 459 15.86 0.83 -0.01
N PRO A 460 15.81 0.00 1.05
CA PRO A 460 14.64 -0.10 1.93
C PRO A 460 14.15 1.24 2.50
N ASP A 461 15.07 2.10 2.97
CA ASP A 461 14.73 3.41 3.54
C ASP A 461 14.11 4.35 2.50
N ALA A 462 14.57 4.26 1.26
CA ALA A 462 14.06 5.06 0.16
C ALA A 462 12.69 4.54 -0.30
N ILE A 463 12.50 3.23 -0.41
CA ILE A 463 11.19 2.59 -0.68
C ILE A 463 10.17 2.97 0.39
N PHE A 464 10.57 2.93 1.67
CA PHE A 464 9.73 3.35 2.79
C PHE A 464 9.31 4.81 2.65
N THR A 465 10.28 5.70 2.43
CA THR A 465 10.05 7.15 2.30
C THR A 465 9.12 7.47 1.13
N ASP A 466 9.37 6.87 -0.04
CA ASP A 466 8.52 7.00 -1.24
C ASP A 466 7.09 6.52 -0.95
N GLY A 467 6.95 5.36 -0.31
CA GLY A 467 5.66 4.80 0.07
C GLY A 467 4.86 5.72 0.99
N VAL A 468 5.50 6.25 2.04
CA VAL A 468 4.87 7.20 2.97
C VAL A 468 4.44 8.48 2.24
N LEU A 469 5.35 9.11 1.47
CA LEU A 469 5.06 10.38 0.80
C LEU A 469 3.96 10.25 -0.26
N ARG A 470 3.89 9.12 -0.96
CA ARG A 470 2.83 8.83 -1.92
C ARG A 470 1.47 8.70 -1.24
N VAL A 471 1.36 7.89 -0.20
CA VAL A 471 0.11 7.76 0.56
C VAL A 471 -0.30 9.12 1.14
N ALA A 472 0.65 9.87 1.70
CA ALA A 472 0.40 11.19 2.29
C ALA A 472 -0.10 12.22 1.27
N SER A 473 0.32 12.11 0.01
CA SER A 473 -0.09 12.99 -1.09
C SER A 473 -1.27 12.45 -1.92
N GLY A 474 -1.89 11.34 -1.49
CA GLY A 474 -3.08 10.76 -2.12
C GLY A 474 -2.82 9.74 -3.24
N ASP A 475 -1.57 9.37 -3.51
CA ASP A 475 -1.19 8.25 -4.39
C ASP A 475 -1.21 6.92 -3.60
N PHE A 476 -2.40 6.53 -3.17
CA PHE A 476 -2.61 5.43 -2.24
C PHE A 476 -2.16 4.09 -2.81
N LEU A 477 -2.56 3.74 -4.04
CA LEU A 477 -2.27 2.42 -4.59
C LEU A 477 -0.76 2.16 -4.69
N VAL A 478 -0.01 3.12 -5.26
CA VAL A 478 1.45 2.97 -5.42
C VAL A 478 2.14 3.07 -4.08
N GLY A 479 1.77 4.05 -3.25
CA GLY A 479 2.42 4.25 -1.95
C GLY A 479 2.27 3.04 -1.01
N MET A 480 1.07 2.46 -0.94
CA MET A 480 0.82 1.25 -0.17
C MET A 480 1.56 0.04 -0.74
N TYR A 481 1.63 -0.08 -2.06
CA TYR A 481 2.41 -1.13 -2.70
C TYR A 481 3.89 -1.03 -2.35
N GLN A 482 4.47 0.18 -2.31
CA GLN A 482 5.87 0.37 -1.90
C GLN A 482 6.10 -0.07 -0.46
N LEU A 483 5.24 0.34 0.48
CA LEU A 483 5.34 -0.07 1.88
C LEU A 483 5.16 -1.58 2.07
N ASP A 484 4.15 -2.17 1.46
CA ASP A 484 3.93 -3.61 1.53
C ASP A 484 5.10 -4.38 0.88
N SER A 485 5.78 -3.78 -0.11
CA SER A 485 6.90 -4.44 -0.81
C SER A 485 8.05 -4.83 0.09
N LEU A 486 8.28 -4.09 1.18
CA LEU A 486 9.30 -4.40 2.19
C LEU A 486 9.13 -5.82 2.78
N ASN A 487 7.94 -6.41 2.73
CA ASN A 487 7.70 -7.79 3.20
C ASN A 487 8.24 -8.88 2.26
N TRP A 488 8.58 -8.55 1.01
CA TRP A 488 8.96 -9.53 0.00
C TRP A 488 10.15 -9.11 -0.87
N LEU A 489 10.95 -8.14 -0.43
CA LEU A 489 12.21 -7.81 -1.07
C LEU A 489 13.23 -8.94 -0.86
N ASP A 490 13.97 -9.22 -1.93
CA ASP A 490 15.09 -10.15 -1.91
C ASP A 490 16.35 -9.36 -1.53
N VAL A 491 16.69 -9.38 -0.24
CA VAL A 491 17.72 -8.53 0.34
C VAL A 491 18.71 -9.31 1.19
N THR A 492 19.84 -8.69 1.47
CA THR A 492 20.86 -9.20 2.41
C THR A 492 20.30 -9.29 3.83
N ALA A 493 21.00 -10.00 4.72
CA ALA A 493 20.61 -10.08 6.12
C ALA A 493 20.57 -8.70 6.81
N ALA A 494 21.54 -7.83 6.53
CA ALA A 494 21.61 -6.48 7.10
C ALA A 494 20.42 -5.60 6.68
N GLU A 495 20.07 -5.63 5.39
CA GLU A 495 18.89 -4.93 4.87
C GLU A 495 17.59 -5.52 5.43
N ARG A 496 17.52 -6.84 5.64
CA ARG A 496 16.37 -7.48 6.28
C ARG A 496 16.20 -7.01 7.72
N ASP A 497 17.29 -6.81 8.45
CA ASP A 497 17.28 -6.26 9.80
C ASP A 497 16.80 -4.81 9.79
N ARG A 498 17.27 -4.02 8.82
CA ARG A 498 16.79 -2.65 8.60
C ARG A 498 15.30 -2.61 8.27
N ILE A 499 14.81 -3.49 7.40
CA ILE A 499 13.39 -3.63 7.07
C ILE A 499 12.56 -3.91 8.32
N ARG A 500 13.04 -4.77 9.23
CA ARG A 500 12.32 -5.03 10.50
C ARG A 500 12.21 -3.78 11.37
N GLN A 501 13.23 -2.92 11.39
CA GLN A 501 13.16 -1.61 12.07
C GLN A 501 12.16 -0.68 11.39
N LEU A 502 12.18 -0.62 10.05
CA LEU A 502 11.21 0.17 9.28
C LEU A 502 9.77 -0.29 9.51
N GLN A 503 9.53 -1.60 9.61
CA GLN A 503 8.21 -2.18 9.91
C GLN A 503 7.72 -1.90 11.33
N GLN A 504 8.62 -1.51 12.24
CA GLN A 504 8.30 -1.05 13.59
C GLN A 504 8.13 0.48 13.66
N HIS A 505 8.53 1.21 12.60
CA HIS A 505 8.38 2.64 12.52
C HIS A 505 6.88 3.03 12.53
N PRO A 506 6.45 4.05 13.31
CA PRO A 506 5.02 4.37 13.42
C PRO A 506 4.35 4.72 12.09
N ASN A 507 5.11 5.31 11.15
CA ASN A 507 4.59 5.61 9.81
C ASN A 507 4.31 4.35 8.97
N TYR A 508 4.93 3.20 9.24
CA TYR A 508 4.72 2.00 8.43
C TYR A 508 3.25 1.60 8.38
N ASP A 509 2.69 1.31 9.56
CA ASP A 509 1.31 0.86 9.67
C ASP A 509 0.31 2.00 9.41
N ARG A 510 0.61 3.23 9.86
CA ARG A 510 -0.29 4.37 9.65
C ARG A 510 -0.53 4.66 8.16
N PHE A 511 0.51 4.60 7.34
CA PHE A 511 0.39 4.83 5.90
C PHE A 511 -0.02 3.56 5.11
N LEU A 512 0.11 2.36 5.70
CA LEU A 512 -0.57 1.15 5.19
C LEU A 512 -2.07 1.09 5.53
N TYR A 513 -2.55 1.92 6.46
CA TYR A 513 -3.96 2.01 6.85
C TYR A 513 -4.33 3.48 7.05
N PRO A 514 -4.35 4.31 5.99
CA PRO A 514 -4.67 5.74 6.10
C PRO A 514 -6.16 5.94 6.38
N LEU A 515 -6.49 7.00 7.10
CA LEU A 515 -7.87 7.51 7.27
C LEU A 515 -8.26 8.37 6.06
N ALA A 516 -8.19 7.81 4.85
CA ALA A 516 -8.54 8.52 3.62
C ALA A 516 -10.06 8.71 3.51
N TYR A 517 -10.50 9.90 3.06
CA TYR A 517 -11.93 10.28 2.99
C TYR A 517 -12.67 10.14 4.33
N TRP A 518 -11.98 10.39 5.44
CA TRP A 518 -12.50 10.05 6.77
C TRP A 518 -13.79 10.79 7.13
N GLU A 519 -13.87 12.09 6.82
CA GLU A 519 -15.07 12.89 7.10
C GLU A 519 -16.28 12.36 6.33
N GLU A 520 -16.12 12.09 5.03
CA GLU A 520 -17.16 11.54 4.17
C GLU A 520 -17.56 10.12 4.59
N VAL A 521 -16.57 9.28 4.94
CA VAL A 521 -16.80 7.92 5.47
C VAL A 521 -17.61 7.98 6.75
N GLN A 522 -17.28 8.88 7.68
CA GLN A 522 -18.04 9.05 8.93
C GLN A 522 -19.48 9.46 8.66
N GLN A 523 -19.69 10.46 7.80
CA GLN A 523 -21.01 10.97 7.45
C GLN A 523 -21.91 9.88 6.83
N HIS A 524 -21.41 9.16 5.83
CA HIS A 524 -22.18 8.11 5.14
C HIS A 524 -22.38 6.87 6.03
N ALA A 525 -21.39 6.50 6.85
CA ALA A 525 -21.54 5.40 7.79
C ALA A 525 -22.58 5.70 8.89
N GLN A 526 -22.61 6.94 9.40
CA GLN A 526 -23.57 7.38 10.42
C GLN A 526 -25.01 7.30 9.90
N THR A 527 -25.25 7.71 8.65
CA THR A 527 -26.57 7.66 7.99
C THR A 527 -27.21 6.28 8.07
N TRP A 528 -26.41 5.21 7.98
CA TRP A 528 -26.90 3.83 7.89
C TRP A 528 -26.64 2.98 9.15
N ASN A 529 -26.24 3.62 10.24
CA ASN A 529 -25.79 2.95 11.46
C ASN A 529 -24.72 1.86 11.15
N LEU A 530 -23.71 2.20 10.34
CA LEU A 530 -22.57 1.34 10.01
C LEU A 530 -21.32 1.75 10.79
N ASN A 531 -20.47 0.79 11.12
CA ASN A 531 -19.17 1.06 11.73
C ASN A 531 -18.25 1.75 10.69
N PRO A 532 -17.79 2.99 10.94
CA PRO A 532 -17.01 3.73 9.96
C PRO A 532 -15.64 3.09 9.66
N LEU A 533 -15.03 2.39 10.63
CA LEU A 533 -13.79 1.64 10.39
C LEU A 533 -14.03 0.39 9.54
N LEU A 534 -15.21 -0.22 9.59
CA LEU A 534 -15.58 -1.32 8.68
C LEU A 534 -15.76 -0.80 7.24
N VAL A 535 -16.40 0.36 7.08
CA VAL A 535 -16.56 1.01 5.76
C VAL A 535 -15.18 1.32 5.17
N LEU A 536 -14.28 1.90 5.96
CA LEU A 536 -12.91 2.20 5.54
C LEU A 536 -12.12 0.93 5.19
N ALA A 537 -12.28 -0.14 5.97
CA ALA A 537 -11.68 -1.43 5.72
C ALA A 537 -12.16 -2.09 4.41
N LEU A 538 -13.44 -1.90 4.07
CA LEU A 538 -14.03 -2.34 2.82
C LEU A 538 -13.47 -1.53 1.64
N ILE A 539 -13.47 -0.19 1.71
CA ILE A 539 -12.88 0.69 0.67
C ILE A 539 -11.43 0.32 0.41
N ARG A 540 -10.65 0.11 1.48
CA ARG A 540 -9.27 -0.33 1.37
C ARG A 540 -9.16 -1.63 0.58
N GLN A 541 -10.05 -2.59 0.78
CA GLN A 541 -10.04 -3.86 0.06
C GLN A 541 -10.50 -3.73 -1.39
N GLU A 542 -11.52 -2.90 -1.65
CA GLU A 542 -12.14 -2.73 -2.97
C GLU A 542 -11.28 -1.94 -3.94
N SER A 543 -10.78 -0.77 -3.52
CA SER A 543 -10.16 0.20 -4.42
C SER A 543 -8.77 0.63 -4.01
N ARG A 544 -8.34 0.33 -2.78
CA ARG A 544 -7.17 0.99 -2.17
C ARG A 544 -7.29 2.53 -2.25
N PHE A 545 -8.51 3.05 -2.13
CA PHE A 545 -8.85 4.48 -2.18
C PHE A 545 -8.72 5.13 -3.57
N GLU A 546 -8.61 4.35 -4.64
CA GLU A 546 -8.59 4.86 -6.01
C GLU A 546 -10.01 5.19 -6.50
N VAL A 547 -10.29 6.48 -6.71
CA VAL A 547 -11.64 6.96 -7.12
C VAL A 547 -12.02 6.60 -8.55
N ASP A 548 -11.04 6.43 -9.42
CA ASP A 548 -11.25 6.16 -10.86
C ASP A 548 -11.04 4.68 -11.23
N ILE A 549 -10.86 3.79 -10.25
CA ILE A 549 -10.56 2.39 -10.53
C ILE A 549 -11.81 1.66 -11.04
N ARG A 550 -11.61 0.87 -12.10
CA ARG A 550 -12.61 -0.01 -12.70
C ARG A 550 -12.12 -1.45 -12.73
N SER A 551 -12.94 -2.39 -12.28
CA SER A 551 -12.65 -3.83 -12.35
C SER A 551 -13.06 -4.44 -13.70
N VAL A 552 -12.79 -5.74 -13.92
CA VAL A 552 -13.30 -6.46 -15.11
C VAL A 552 -14.81 -6.54 -15.14
N ALA A 553 -15.43 -6.62 -13.97
CA ALA A 553 -16.88 -6.67 -13.82
C ALA A 553 -17.50 -5.25 -13.92
N ASP A 554 -16.73 -4.28 -14.42
CA ASP A 554 -17.06 -2.86 -14.52
C ASP A 554 -17.47 -2.21 -13.19
N ALA A 555 -17.06 -2.79 -12.06
CA ALA A 555 -17.26 -2.18 -10.75
C ALA A 555 -16.43 -0.89 -10.64
N VAL A 556 -17.02 0.20 -10.13
CA VAL A 556 -16.45 1.56 -10.20
C VAL A 556 -16.20 2.16 -8.82
N GLY A 557 -15.07 2.86 -8.67
CA GLY A 557 -14.79 3.80 -7.59
C GLY A 557 -14.47 3.16 -6.24
N LEU A 558 -14.54 3.98 -5.18
CA LEU A 558 -14.04 3.68 -3.83
C LEU A 558 -14.55 2.35 -3.24
N MET A 559 -15.85 2.08 -3.38
CA MET A 559 -16.53 0.89 -2.87
C MET A 559 -16.92 -0.09 -3.98
N GLN A 560 -16.34 0.05 -5.17
CA GLN A 560 -16.51 -0.84 -6.34
C GLN A 560 -17.98 -1.20 -6.59
N VAL A 561 -18.80 -0.17 -6.83
CA VAL A 561 -20.22 -0.36 -7.16
C VAL A 561 -20.36 -0.72 -8.63
N ILE A 562 -20.99 -1.85 -8.92
CA ILE A 562 -21.32 -2.28 -10.29
C ILE A 562 -22.45 -1.38 -10.84
N PRO A 563 -22.40 -0.92 -12.11
CA PRO A 563 -23.38 -0.01 -12.70
C PRO A 563 -24.84 -0.44 -12.54
N GLU A 564 -25.16 -1.72 -12.75
CA GLU A 564 -26.50 -2.27 -12.59
C GLU A 564 -26.98 -2.17 -11.14
N THR A 565 -26.10 -2.51 -10.18
CA THR A 565 -26.37 -2.32 -8.75
C THR A 565 -26.55 -0.83 -8.43
N GLY A 566 -25.75 0.04 -9.04
CA GLY A 566 -25.86 1.49 -8.94
C GLY A 566 -27.22 1.99 -9.40
N ALA A 567 -27.72 1.54 -10.55
CA ALA A 567 -29.04 1.91 -11.06
C ALA A 567 -30.17 1.48 -10.12
N TRP A 568 -30.07 0.26 -9.58
CA TRP A 568 -31.01 -0.23 -8.56
C TRP A 568 -30.98 0.66 -7.30
N ILE A 569 -29.79 0.99 -6.77
CA ILE A 569 -29.63 1.88 -5.61
C ILE A 569 -30.19 3.28 -5.90
N ALA A 570 -29.91 3.83 -7.08
CA ALA A 570 -30.40 5.13 -7.50
C ALA A 570 -31.94 5.19 -7.46
N ALA A 571 -32.61 4.14 -7.94
CA ALA A 571 -34.06 4.01 -7.84
C ALA A 571 -34.54 3.90 -6.38
N GLN A 572 -33.84 3.17 -5.51
CA GLN A 572 -34.18 3.10 -4.08
C GLN A 572 -34.00 4.45 -3.36
N LEU A 573 -33.04 5.26 -3.77
CA LEU A 573 -32.70 6.55 -3.16
C LEU A 573 -33.40 7.75 -3.82
N GLY A 574 -34.17 7.54 -4.90
CA GLY A 574 -34.79 8.63 -5.66
C GLY A 574 -33.79 9.55 -6.37
N VAL A 575 -32.63 9.03 -6.79
CA VAL A 575 -31.57 9.79 -7.48
C VAL A 575 -31.65 9.51 -8.98
N THR A 576 -31.74 10.56 -9.80
CA THR A 576 -31.84 10.43 -11.26
C THR A 576 -30.51 10.65 -11.99
N GLN A 577 -29.64 11.49 -11.46
CA GLN A 577 -28.32 11.78 -12.02
C GLN A 577 -27.24 11.45 -10.99
N TYR A 578 -26.32 10.56 -11.35
CA TYR A 578 -25.20 10.15 -10.52
C TYR A 578 -23.99 9.76 -11.37
N SER A 579 -22.81 9.79 -10.75
CA SER A 579 -21.54 9.32 -11.28
C SER A 579 -20.88 8.43 -10.23
N LEU A 580 -20.70 7.15 -10.53
CA LEU A 580 -20.02 6.22 -9.63
C LEU A 580 -18.51 6.51 -9.50
N ALA A 581 -17.95 7.38 -10.34
CA ALA A 581 -16.57 7.87 -10.21
C ALA A 581 -16.47 9.09 -9.27
N ASN A 582 -17.59 9.74 -8.94
CA ASN A 582 -17.58 10.78 -7.92
C ASN A 582 -17.47 10.11 -6.53
N PRO A 583 -16.45 10.45 -5.71
CA PRO A 583 -16.17 9.74 -4.47
C PRO A 583 -17.30 9.81 -3.45
N ASP A 584 -17.93 10.98 -3.26
CA ASP A 584 -19.05 11.17 -2.33
C ASP A 584 -20.27 10.34 -2.74
N GLN A 585 -20.65 10.38 -4.02
CA GLN A 585 -21.76 9.57 -4.53
C GLN A 585 -21.45 8.07 -4.46
N ASN A 586 -20.22 7.65 -4.73
CA ASN A 586 -19.80 6.26 -4.60
C ASN A 586 -19.89 5.77 -3.15
N LEU A 587 -19.46 6.58 -2.18
CA LEU A 587 -19.59 6.28 -0.75
C LEU A 587 -21.05 6.18 -0.33
N ARG A 588 -21.91 7.11 -0.77
CA ARG A 588 -23.35 7.06 -0.51
C ARG A 588 -23.98 5.76 -1.01
N PHE A 589 -23.64 5.34 -2.23
CA PHE A 589 -24.19 4.13 -2.86
C PHE A 589 -23.63 2.87 -2.21
N GLY A 590 -22.32 2.78 -2.01
CA GLY A 590 -21.68 1.62 -1.40
C GLY A 590 -22.11 1.40 0.05
N THR A 591 -22.24 2.46 0.85
CA THR A 591 -22.75 2.35 2.23
C THR A 591 -24.23 1.98 2.28
N PHE A 592 -25.07 2.47 1.36
CA PHE A 592 -26.44 1.99 1.20
C PHE A 592 -26.48 0.49 0.92
N TYR A 593 -25.64 0.00 -0.01
CA TYR A 593 -25.59 -1.42 -0.35
C TYR A 593 -25.08 -2.29 0.81
N LEU A 594 -24.07 -1.81 1.55
CA LEU A 594 -23.58 -2.49 2.74
C LEU A 594 -24.64 -2.57 3.84
N ASN A 595 -25.48 -1.53 3.99
CA ASN A 595 -26.64 -1.57 4.87
C ASN A 595 -27.68 -2.60 4.40
N TYR A 596 -27.98 -2.63 3.11
CA TYR A 596 -28.89 -3.61 2.52
C TYR A 596 -28.44 -5.04 2.82
N THR A 597 -27.15 -5.37 2.62
CA THR A 597 -26.63 -6.70 2.92
C THR A 597 -26.67 -7.01 4.42
N HIS A 598 -26.38 -6.05 5.31
CA HIS A 598 -26.54 -6.27 6.75
C HIS A 598 -28.00 -6.53 7.15
N ASN A 599 -28.96 -5.79 6.61
CA ASN A 599 -30.39 -5.97 6.92
C ASN A 599 -30.87 -7.37 6.53
N ARG A 600 -30.40 -7.90 5.39
CA ARG A 600 -30.72 -9.25 4.93
C ARG A 600 -30.28 -10.35 5.91
N TYR A 601 -29.21 -10.13 6.66
CA TYR A 601 -28.62 -11.13 7.55
C TYR A 601 -28.69 -10.76 9.03
N GLN A 602 -29.74 -10.04 9.45
CA GLN A 602 -29.98 -9.68 10.85
C GLN A 602 -28.74 -9.03 11.49
N ASN A 603 -28.08 -8.12 10.76
CA ASN A 603 -26.86 -7.42 11.17
C ASN A 603 -25.59 -8.30 11.30
N ASN A 604 -25.61 -9.55 10.82
CA ASN A 604 -24.42 -10.38 10.79
C ASN A 604 -23.41 -9.84 9.75
N SER A 605 -22.34 -9.22 10.24
CA SER A 605 -21.31 -8.59 9.41
C SER A 605 -20.51 -9.60 8.58
N LEU A 606 -20.32 -10.85 9.03
CA LEU A 606 -19.67 -11.89 8.21
C LEU A 606 -20.47 -12.13 6.92
N LEU A 607 -21.76 -12.39 7.06
CA LEU A 607 -22.64 -12.67 5.92
C LEU A 607 -22.85 -11.42 5.06
N ALA A 608 -22.93 -10.24 5.67
CA ALA A 608 -23.06 -8.97 4.95
C ALA A 608 -21.84 -8.67 4.05
N ILE A 609 -20.63 -8.85 4.58
CA ILE A 609 -19.37 -8.66 3.83
C ILE A 609 -19.21 -9.72 2.74
N ALA A 610 -19.49 -10.99 3.06
CA ALA A 610 -19.49 -12.05 2.03
C ALA A 610 -20.52 -11.75 0.92
N SER A 611 -21.68 -11.21 1.29
CA SER A 611 -22.76 -10.88 0.35
C SER A 611 -22.48 -9.64 -0.47
N TYR A 612 -21.69 -8.71 0.05
CA TYR A 612 -21.25 -7.53 -0.69
C TYR A 612 -20.42 -7.96 -1.91
N ASN A 613 -19.47 -8.88 -1.71
CA ASN A 613 -18.59 -9.39 -2.77
C ASN A 613 -19.25 -10.46 -3.66
N ALA A 614 -19.89 -11.49 -3.08
CA ALA A 614 -20.43 -12.62 -3.87
C ALA A 614 -21.89 -12.46 -4.32
N GLY A 615 -22.56 -11.43 -3.82
CA GLY A 615 -23.99 -11.20 -4.03
C GLY A 615 -24.89 -11.98 -3.04
N PRO A 616 -26.09 -11.44 -2.72
CA PRO A 616 -27.01 -12.01 -1.74
C PRO A 616 -27.50 -13.44 -2.04
N ASN A 617 -27.64 -13.78 -3.32
CA ASN A 617 -28.13 -15.09 -3.75
C ASN A 617 -27.09 -16.19 -3.51
N ALA A 618 -25.81 -15.89 -3.72
CA ALA A 618 -24.73 -16.85 -3.46
C ALA A 618 -24.63 -17.17 -1.97
N VAL A 619 -24.58 -16.14 -1.12
CA VAL A 619 -24.49 -16.31 0.33
C VAL A 619 -25.73 -16.99 0.90
N ALA A 620 -26.94 -16.68 0.42
CA ALA A 620 -28.15 -17.40 0.85
C ALA A 620 -28.06 -18.92 0.61
N ARG A 621 -27.53 -19.34 -0.55
CA ARG A 621 -27.31 -20.77 -0.83
C ARG A 621 -26.26 -21.40 0.08
N TRP A 622 -25.24 -20.66 0.50
CA TRP A 622 -24.22 -21.16 1.41
C TRP A 622 -24.76 -21.29 2.84
N VAL A 623 -25.51 -20.28 3.29
CA VAL A 623 -26.17 -20.30 4.61
C VAL A 623 -27.17 -21.45 4.71
N ALA A 624 -27.89 -21.78 3.63
CA ALA A 624 -28.80 -22.93 3.58
C ALA A 624 -28.10 -24.28 3.80
N ARG A 625 -26.77 -24.37 3.63
CA ARG A 625 -25.96 -25.57 3.94
C ARG A 625 -25.51 -25.64 5.39
N GLY A 626 -25.80 -24.60 6.19
CA GLY A 626 -25.48 -24.50 7.61
C GLY A 626 -24.34 -23.51 7.91
N LEU A 627 -24.65 -22.49 8.73
CA LEU A 627 -23.65 -21.55 9.27
C LEU A 627 -22.82 -22.22 10.39
N ASN A 628 -23.47 -22.88 11.35
CA ASN A 628 -22.87 -23.47 12.55
C ASN A 628 -21.78 -22.57 13.15
N ASP A 629 -20.53 -22.99 13.03
CA ASP A 629 -19.35 -22.23 13.41
C ASP A 629 -19.00 -21.18 12.32
N PRO A 630 -19.00 -19.88 12.64
CA PRO A 630 -18.75 -18.83 11.66
C PRO A 630 -17.31 -18.86 11.11
N ASP A 631 -16.32 -19.33 11.88
CA ASP A 631 -14.94 -19.43 11.42
C ASP A 631 -14.79 -20.61 10.45
N GLU A 632 -15.45 -21.74 10.72
CA GLU A 632 -15.52 -22.86 9.75
C GLU A 632 -16.37 -22.50 8.54
N PHE A 633 -17.38 -21.65 8.67
CA PHE A 633 -18.15 -21.15 7.54
C PHE A 633 -17.25 -20.37 6.57
N VAL A 634 -16.39 -19.48 7.07
CA VAL A 634 -15.39 -18.77 6.23
C VAL A 634 -14.53 -19.75 5.45
N ASN A 635 -14.03 -20.80 6.11
CA ASN A 635 -13.22 -21.85 5.48
C ASN A 635 -13.96 -22.68 4.42
N ARG A 636 -15.30 -22.72 4.47
CA ARG A 636 -16.15 -23.47 3.55
C ARG A 636 -16.77 -22.61 2.44
N ILE A 637 -16.49 -21.31 2.40
CA ILE A 637 -16.94 -20.43 1.30
C ILE A 637 -16.41 -20.98 -0.03
N PRO A 638 -17.29 -21.38 -0.99
CA PRO A 638 -16.85 -22.02 -2.23
C PRO A 638 -16.06 -21.11 -3.18
N TYR A 639 -16.30 -19.80 -3.10
CA TYR A 639 -15.59 -18.82 -3.92
C TYR A 639 -14.32 -18.41 -3.20
N SER A 640 -13.16 -18.84 -3.71
CA SER A 640 -11.85 -18.55 -3.11
C SER A 640 -11.58 -17.04 -3.00
N GLU A 641 -12.10 -16.26 -3.95
CA GLU A 641 -12.04 -14.80 -3.91
C GLU A 641 -12.81 -14.25 -2.69
N THR A 642 -14.07 -14.65 -2.53
CA THR A 642 -14.91 -14.21 -1.41
C THR A 642 -14.36 -14.68 -0.07
N GLN A 643 -13.81 -15.90 0.00
CA GLN A 643 -13.16 -16.41 1.21
C GLN A 643 -12.00 -15.51 1.64
N GLY A 644 -11.09 -15.19 0.71
CA GLY A 644 -9.96 -14.29 0.99
C GLY A 644 -10.43 -12.86 1.29
N TYR A 645 -11.46 -12.40 0.58
CA TYR A 645 -12.04 -11.07 0.74
C TYR A 645 -12.57 -10.84 2.17
N VAL A 646 -13.31 -11.80 2.74
CA VAL A 646 -13.81 -11.71 4.11
C VAL A 646 -12.67 -11.54 5.11
N GLY A 647 -11.65 -12.40 5.04
CA GLY A 647 -10.48 -12.33 5.91
C GLY A 647 -9.74 -10.99 5.76
N ALA A 648 -9.60 -10.50 4.53
CA ALA A 648 -8.93 -9.25 4.23
C ALA A 648 -9.69 -8.02 4.78
N VAL A 649 -11.02 -7.94 4.61
CA VAL A 649 -11.82 -6.83 5.14
C VAL A 649 -11.76 -6.77 6.66
N PHE A 650 -11.96 -7.91 7.35
CA PHE A 650 -11.90 -7.91 8.81
C PHE A 650 -10.48 -7.73 9.35
N GLY A 651 -9.47 -8.21 8.63
CA GLY A 651 -8.06 -7.88 8.89
C GLY A 651 -7.80 -6.37 8.75
N ASN A 652 -8.32 -5.73 7.71
CA ASN A 652 -8.21 -4.27 7.56
C ASN A 652 -8.91 -3.53 8.70
N TYR A 653 -10.12 -3.95 9.07
CA TYR A 653 -10.87 -3.38 10.20
C TYR A 653 -10.06 -3.45 11.50
N TRP A 654 -9.47 -4.62 11.79
CA TRP A 654 -8.60 -4.82 12.93
C TRP A 654 -7.41 -3.87 12.94
N ASN A 655 -6.77 -3.69 11.79
CA ASN A 655 -5.63 -2.80 11.67
C ASN A 655 -6.02 -1.33 11.88
N TYR A 656 -7.19 -0.90 11.41
CA TYR A 656 -7.71 0.42 11.76
C TYR A 656 -8.00 0.54 13.26
N LEU A 657 -8.63 -0.46 13.85
CA LEU A 657 -8.98 -0.47 15.28
C LEU A 657 -7.72 -0.38 16.17
N ARG A 658 -6.69 -1.19 15.90
CA ARG A 658 -5.46 -1.19 16.72
C ARG A 658 -4.62 0.08 16.59
N LEU A 659 -4.73 0.78 15.46
CA LEU A 659 -3.91 1.96 15.17
C LEU A 659 -4.53 3.26 15.67
N TYR A 660 -5.85 3.35 15.63
CA TYR A 660 -6.55 4.62 15.84
C TYR A 660 -7.52 4.61 17.01
N THR A 661 -7.44 3.63 17.93
CA THR A 661 -8.33 3.60 19.10
C THR A 661 -7.52 3.36 20.39
N PRO A 662 -8.12 3.56 21.58
CA PRO A 662 -7.45 3.26 22.86
C PRO A 662 -6.94 1.81 22.99
N LEU A 663 -7.41 0.88 22.14
CA LEU A 663 -6.91 -0.50 22.07
C LEU A 663 -5.40 -0.61 21.90
N GLN A 664 -4.76 0.41 21.31
CA GLN A 664 -3.30 0.46 21.18
C GLN A 664 -2.59 0.29 22.54
N GLN A 665 -3.15 0.83 23.61
CA GLN A 665 -2.58 0.74 24.97
C GLN A 665 -2.69 -0.69 25.52
N THR A 666 -3.84 -1.33 25.34
CA THR A 666 -4.04 -2.75 25.73
C THR A 666 -3.09 -3.68 24.99
N LEU A 667 -2.89 -3.44 23.69
CA LEU A 667 -1.94 -4.21 22.88
C LEU A 667 -0.49 -4.01 23.33
N ALA A 668 -0.10 -2.79 23.70
CA ALA A 668 1.22 -2.52 24.24
C ALA A 668 1.47 -3.25 25.55
N GLN A 669 0.48 -3.27 26.46
CA GLN A 669 0.56 -4.00 27.73
C GLN A 669 0.71 -5.51 27.50
N LEU A 670 -0.07 -6.10 26.60
CA LEU A 670 0.02 -7.52 26.25
C LEU A 670 1.40 -7.88 25.66
N ALA A 671 1.96 -7.00 24.84
CA ALA A 671 3.27 -7.21 24.24
C ALA A 671 4.41 -7.24 25.27
N THR A 672 4.26 -6.54 26.40
CA THR A 672 5.25 -6.44 27.48
C THR A 672 5.05 -7.44 28.64
N ALA A 673 3.93 -8.17 28.67
CA ALA A 673 3.64 -9.11 29.74
C ALA A 673 4.65 -10.29 29.74
N PRO A 674 5.07 -10.80 30.92
CA PRO A 674 5.87 -12.02 31.01
C PRO A 674 5.12 -13.18 30.31
N ARG A 675 5.80 -13.88 29.41
CA ARG A 675 5.21 -14.96 28.60
C ARG A 675 5.40 -16.33 29.22
#